data_AF-A0A4Y1S0P4-F1
#
_entry.id   AF-A0A4Y1S0P4-F1
#
_cell.length_a   1.000
_cell.length_b   1.000
_cell.length_c   1.000
_cell.angle_alpha   90.00
_cell.angle_beta   90.00
_cell.angle_gamma   90.00
#
_symmetry.space_group_name_H-M   'P 1'
#
loop_
_entity.id
_entity.type
_entity.pdbx_description
1 polymer ?
#
loop_
_entity_poly.entity_id
_entity_poly.type
_entity_poly.pdbx_seq_one_letter_code
_entity_poly.pdbx_strand_id
1 'polypeptide(L)'
;MAVSNDRSALRSPQKAKRLHFSTLPSPLNSIGHISISASLDDSLRFLHTYLNDAAEKNEPLHEILIPMLENSLRYKDTKNGGQSMVLLNWLFQDDFLFRAIATDLAKVISTKDDRFIALGWCTLVRALLDHETAMTQFPMNGIMERYSDLLKMLSSCIPYLSHIVEKGSTLQEGHELPSRLAISAADCFLALTEALTKNAKVASNKPKLSDSNAPKRQLTLVAIDSGDKKAKPVSESLVTSHMEMEYILWDHLEELICLVQKLLAWSRKSRSLHAKGLEQVLQWLREIKGHYRHFETGSKVIKSGALLLSSCWKHYGKLMHLEDQKFSHHYKELLDQYLAGIQLYAGGHPENKDGGAETRKFFLNCLCLLLGRFDRKKFETIVSEYGIRISHALLPQLRSCDDDVVDGIVCILKAVIFKPQSSGSSLTDTREVDAMLPLLIHLLDERDGTARAVVMLIAEYCLMSKDGHCLKEVLERLTSGNVQQRTNALDVISELICMSSDSKDKLSQLPWQDIANHLLERLEDEEIAIRKQTSTLLPMIDPSLVLPSLVHLIYSSDERLQSSASDACVGMLKYHSQNAEVICMLLDCLSTLSQSIDLQNTAGVVGSKFDSDRVLRLIPEWSKSVQSWDVLIGLLIEKMFAEPSNATIVKFLSYISEHLAEAADAVLSCVLLHAKRREEIDENSFSGQECQTYRSDDSEKMQQTLFEHLCPLLIIRMLPLRCMDNFSIKAFSRYTLSISILNKFADLKT
;
A
#
# COMPACT_ATOMS: atom_id res chain seq x y z
N MET A 1 -23.14 43.00 -77.57
CA MET A 1 -23.26 44.47 -77.69
C MET A 1 -23.84 45.00 -76.39
N ALA A 2 -23.18 46.00 -75.80
CA ALA A 2 -23.69 47.03 -74.87
C ALA A 2 -24.34 46.57 -73.55
N VAL A 3 -24.23 47.25 -72.40
CA VAL A 3 -23.51 48.44 -71.93
C VAL A 3 -23.58 48.40 -70.38
N SER A 4 -22.52 48.91 -69.75
CA SER A 4 -22.32 49.39 -68.38
C SER A 4 -23.54 49.86 -67.56
N ASN A 5 -23.56 49.60 -66.23
CA ASN A 5 -23.25 50.64 -65.23
C ASN A 5 -23.27 50.19 -63.75
N ASP A 6 -22.31 50.77 -63.02
CA ASP A 6 -22.05 50.78 -61.58
C ASP A 6 -23.21 51.25 -60.69
N ARG A 7 -23.28 50.74 -59.45
CA ARG A 7 -22.89 51.47 -58.20
C ARG A 7 -23.21 50.69 -56.91
N SER A 8 -22.15 50.47 -56.12
CA SER A 8 -22.02 50.48 -54.64
C SER A 8 -23.24 50.28 -53.73
N ALA A 9 -23.17 49.28 -52.82
CA ALA A 9 -23.51 49.42 -51.39
C ALA A 9 -23.08 48.17 -50.58
N LEU A 10 -22.69 48.40 -49.32
CA LEU A 10 -22.18 47.49 -48.31
C LEU A 10 -22.88 46.10 -48.28
N ARG A 11 -22.08 45.02 -48.28
CA ARG A 11 -22.54 43.67 -47.93
C ARG A 11 -22.11 43.31 -46.51
N SER A 12 -23.08 43.30 -45.61
CA SER A 12 -23.12 42.42 -44.44
C SER A 12 -23.06 40.94 -44.87
N PRO A 13 -22.36 40.05 -44.17
CA PRO A 13 -22.62 38.61 -44.28
C PRO A 13 -23.73 38.20 -43.31
N GLN A 14 -24.84 37.79 -43.91
CA GLN A 14 -25.99 37.17 -43.29
C GLN A 14 -25.70 35.74 -42.76
N LYS A 15 -26.56 35.34 -41.80
CA LYS A 15 -27.02 33.98 -41.43
C LYS A 15 -26.26 33.24 -40.32
N ALA A 16 -26.54 33.65 -39.08
CA ALA A 16 -26.61 32.71 -37.96
C ALA A 16 -27.94 31.92 -38.03
N LYS A 17 -27.86 30.59 -38.07
CA LYS A 17 -29.03 29.70 -38.03
C LYS A 17 -29.55 29.56 -36.60
N ARG A 18 -30.88 29.52 -36.50
CA ARG A 18 -31.76 29.46 -35.32
C ARG A 18 -31.21 28.67 -34.12
N LEU A 19 -31.13 29.33 -32.96
CA LEU A 19 -31.13 28.72 -31.63
C LEU A 19 -32.53 28.90 -31.04
N HIS A 20 -33.25 27.79 -30.79
CA HIS A 20 -34.50 27.79 -30.04
C HIS A 20 -34.16 27.71 -28.55
N PHE A 21 -34.30 28.83 -27.84
CA PHE A 21 -34.39 28.86 -26.38
C PHE A 21 -35.87 28.89 -26.01
N SER A 22 -36.33 27.84 -25.35
CA SER A 22 -37.58 27.87 -24.60
C SER A 22 -37.26 27.61 -23.13
N THR A 23 -37.84 28.47 -22.30
CA THR A 23 -38.01 28.45 -20.83
C THR A 23 -36.81 28.81 -19.94
N LEU A 24 -36.65 30.12 -19.68
CA LEU A 24 -36.32 30.64 -18.34
C LEU A 24 -37.59 30.61 -17.47
N PRO A 25 -37.53 30.26 -16.17
CA PRO A 25 -38.63 30.51 -15.24
C PRO A 25 -38.61 31.97 -14.77
N SER A 26 -39.66 32.72 -15.07
CA SER A 26 -39.87 34.09 -14.60
C SER A 26 -40.10 34.15 -13.08
N PRO A 27 -39.53 35.12 -12.35
CA PRO A 27 -40.08 35.60 -11.10
C PRO A 27 -40.73 36.95 -11.36
N LEU A 28 -42.05 37.01 -11.57
CA LEU A 28 -42.83 38.24 -11.46
C LEU A 28 -44.31 37.85 -11.37
N ASN A 29 -44.80 37.70 -10.15
CA ASN A 29 -46.23 37.71 -9.90
C ASN A 29 -46.76 39.14 -10.14
N SER A 30 -47.88 39.20 -10.86
CA SER A 30 -48.70 40.37 -11.20
C SER A 30 -48.13 41.32 -12.27
N ILE A 31 -48.62 41.16 -13.50
CA ILE A 31 -49.44 42.14 -14.25
C ILE A 31 -49.64 41.57 -15.67
N GLY A 32 -50.90 41.57 -16.11
CA GLY A 32 -51.42 41.45 -17.48
C GLY A 32 -50.60 40.74 -18.57
N HIS A 33 -51.18 39.67 -19.13
CA HIS A 33 -50.80 39.03 -20.39
C HIS A 33 -50.22 39.99 -21.45
N ILE A 34 -48.92 39.92 -21.68
CA ILE A 34 -48.30 40.36 -22.93
C ILE A 34 -47.58 39.14 -23.52
N SER A 35 -48.13 38.61 -24.61
CA SER A 35 -47.49 37.61 -25.45
C SER A 35 -46.31 38.23 -26.18
N ILE A 36 -45.12 38.19 -25.57
CA ILE A 36 -43.89 38.65 -26.22
C ILE A 36 -43.29 37.47 -27.00
N SER A 37 -43.51 37.42 -28.31
CA SER A 37 -42.63 36.69 -29.21
C SER A 37 -41.33 37.48 -29.38
N ALA A 38 -40.53 37.57 -28.30
CA ALA A 38 -39.26 38.28 -28.34
C ALA A 38 -38.30 37.54 -29.28
N SER A 39 -37.70 38.27 -30.21
CA SER A 39 -36.61 37.68 -30.99
C SER A 39 -35.40 37.44 -30.06
N LEU A 40 -34.54 36.47 -30.39
CA LEU A 40 -33.32 36.20 -29.61
C LEU A 40 -32.44 37.46 -29.48
N ASP A 41 -32.44 38.32 -30.51
CA ASP A 41 -31.70 39.58 -30.50
C ASP A 41 -32.25 40.58 -29.46
N ASP A 42 -33.58 40.67 -29.36
CA ASP A 42 -34.24 41.53 -28.36
C ASP A 42 -33.96 41.04 -26.93
N SER A 43 -33.98 39.72 -26.71
CA SER A 43 -33.66 39.12 -25.41
C SER A 43 -32.20 39.33 -25.01
N LEU A 44 -31.25 39.22 -25.94
CA LEU A 44 -29.83 39.47 -25.68
C LEU A 44 -29.55 40.96 -25.42
N ARG A 45 -30.21 41.88 -26.15
CA ARG A 45 -30.11 43.32 -25.87
C ARG A 45 -30.68 43.67 -24.50
N PHE A 46 -31.84 43.12 -24.16
CA PHE A 46 -32.43 43.32 -22.83
C PHE A 46 -31.49 42.83 -21.72
N LEU A 47 -30.92 41.63 -21.88
CA LEU A 47 -29.95 41.07 -20.93
C LEU A 47 -28.71 41.99 -20.79
N HIS A 48 -28.17 42.49 -21.90
CA HIS A 48 -27.02 43.39 -21.87
C HIS A 48 -27.32 44.71 -21.17
N THR A 49 -28.47 45.32 -21.44
CA THR A 49 -28.89 46.57 -20.78
C THR A 49 -29.12 46.36 -19.30
N TYR A 50 -29.83 45.29 -18.91
CA TYR A 50 -30.04 44.94 -17.51
C TYR A 50 -28.72 44.72 -16.77
N LEU A 51 -27.77 43.97 -17.37
CA LEU A 51 -26.47 43.72 -16.78
C LEU A 51 -25.64 44.99 -16.64
N ASN A 52 -25.70 45.91 -17.60
CA ASN A 52 -25.05 47.21 -17.50
C ASN A 52 -25.62 48.04 -16.36
N ASP A 53 -26.95 48.17 -16.29
CA ASP A 53 -27.62 48.93 -15.23
C ASP A 53 -27.32 48.36 -13.83
N ALA A 54 -27.30 47.03 -13.70
CA ALA A 54 -26.97 46.35 -12.46
C ALA A 54 -25.48 46.52 -12.09
N ALA A 55 -24.59 46.42 -13.07
CA ALA A 55 -23.16 46.63 -12.88
C ALA A 55 -22.82 48.09 -12.50
N GLU A 56 -23.48 49.09 -13.10
CA GLU A 56 -23.34 50.51 -12.72
C GLU A 56 -23.79 50.77 -11.28
N LYS A 57 -24.83 50.07 -10.83
CA LYS A 57 -25.37 50.19 -9.46
C LYS A 57 -24.66 49.29 -8.45
N ASN A 58 -23.69 48.47 -8.86
CA ASN A 58 -23.08 47.41 -8.05
C ASN A 58 -24.11 46.46 -7.40
N GLU A 59 -25.22 46.20 -8.08
CA GLU A 59 -26.24 45.25 -7.64
C GLU A 59 -25.76 43.81 -7.87
N PRO A 60 -26.08 42.86 -6.96
CA PRO A 60 -25.63 41.48 -7.08
C PRO A 60 -26.28 40.78 -8.28
N LEU A 61 -25.47 40.22 -9.18
CA LEU A 61 -25.90 39.55 -10.41
C LEU A 61 -26.43 38.12 -10.17
N HIS A 62 -26.86 37.81 -8.95
CA HIS A 62 -27.34 36.49 -8.54
C HIS A 62 -28.54 36.00 -9.36
N GLU A 63 -29.42 36.92 -9.77
CA GLU A 63 -30.62 36.62 -10.56
C GLU A 63 -30.29 36.01 -11.93
N ILE A 64 -29.08 36.24 -12.43
CA ILE A 64 -28.60 35.71 -13.72
C ILE A 64 -27.60 34.57 -13.49
N LEU A 65 -26.66 34.75 -12.55
CA LEU A 65 -25.61 33.78 -12.29
C LEU A 65 -26.16 32.46 -11.72
N ILE A 66 -27.10 32.49 -10.76
CA ILE A 66 -27.63 31.25 -10.16
C ILE A 66 -28.31 30.37 -11.22
N PRO A 67 -29.26 30.88 -12.04
CA PRO A 67 -29.83 30.08 -13.13
C PRO A 67 -28.79 29.54 -14.12
N MET A 68 -27.73 30.30 -14.41
CA MET A 68 -26.62 29.81 -15.25
C MET A 68 -25.88 28.64 -14.59
N LEU A 69 -25.63 28.69 -13.28
CA LEU A 69 -24.98 27.61 -12.52
C LEU A 69 -25.85 26.35 -12.51
N GLU A 70 -27.14 26.49 -12.22
CA GLU A 70 -28.10 25.39 -12.22
C GLU A 70 -28.23 24.75 -13.60
N ASN A 71 -28.28 25.57 -14.66
CA ASN A 71 -28.36 25.11 -16.04
C ASN A 71 -27.10 24.32 -16.44
N SER A 72 -25.91 24.83 -16.06
CA SER A 72 -24.63 24.17 -16.35
C SER A 72 -24.53 22.80 -15.67
N LEU A 73 -25.12 22.66 -14.47
CA LEU A 73 -25.17 21.38 -13.76
C LEU A 73 -26.20 20.41 -14.35
N ARG A 74 -27.42 20.88 -14.66
CA ARG A 74 -28.51 20.04 -15.18
C ARG A 74 -28.25 19.50 -16.59
N TYR A 75 -27.49 20.25 -17.39
CA TYR A 75 -27.29 19.95 -18.81
C TYR A 75 -25.84 19.57 -19.17
N LYS A 76 -24.96 19.32 -18.19
CA LYS A 76 -23.52 18.99 -18.34
C LYS A 76 -23.22 18.00 -19.47
N ASP A 77 -24.04 16.96 -19.63
CA ASP A 77 -23.84 15.88 -20.61
C ASP A 77 -24.77 15.95 -21.85
N THR A 78 -25.47 17.08 -22.05
CA THR A 78 -26.43 17.24 -23.15
C THR A 78 -25.90 18.18 -24.24
N LYS A 79 -26.49 18.12 -25.44
CA LYS A 79 -26.16 19.03 -26.55
C LYS A 79 -26.29 20.52 -26.20
N ASN A 80 -27.05 20.85 -25.15
CA ASN A 80 -27.31 22.22 -24.70
C ASN A 80 -26.41 22.67 -23.52
N GLY A 81 -25.56 21.79 -22.98
CA GLY A 81 -24.72 22.09 -21.80
C GLY A 81 -23.74 23.25 -21.99
N GLY A 82 -23.36 23.55 -23.23
CA GLY A 82 -22.44 24.64 -23.57
C GLY A 82 -23.06 26.03 -23.70
N GLN A 83 -24.37 26.19 -23.51
CA GLN A 83 -25.05 27.47 -23.74
C GLN A 83 -24.60 28.56 -22.77
N SER A 84 -24.38 28.23 -21.49
CA SER A 84 -23.85 29.16 -20.48
C SER A 84 -22.46 29.67 -20.87
N MET A 85 -21.62 28.80 -21.43
CA MET A 85 -20.27 29.14 -21.90
C MET A 85 -20.29 30.09 -23.10
N VAL A 86 -21.19 29.86 -24.06
CA VAL A 86 -21.35 30.75 -25.23
C VAL A 86 -21.81 32.14 -24.78
N LEU A 87 -22.74 32.19 -23.83
CA LEU A 87 -23.26 33.46 -23.31
C LEU A 87 -22.19 34.25 -22.53
N LEU A 88 -21.41 33.58 -21.68
CA LEU A 88 -20.29 34.22 -20.97
C LEU A 88 -19.21 34.71 -21.94
N ASN A 89 -18.89 33.94 -22.97
CA ASN A 89 -17.92 34.37 -23.99
C ASN A 89 -18.38 35.63 -24.74
N TRP A 90 -19.68 35.79 -24.97
CA TRP A 90 -20.23 37.00 -25.56
C TRP A 90 -20.18 38.18 -24.59
N LEU A 91 -20.59 37.99 -23.33
CA LEU A 91 -20.56 39.03 -22.31
C LEU A 91 -19.14 39.51 -21.97
N PHE A 92 -18.15 38.62 -22.04
CA PHE A 92 -16.75 38.95 -21.75
C PHE A 92 -16.07 39.80 -22.82
N GLN A 93 -16.73 40.05 -23.96
CA GLN A 93 -16.24 41.00 -24.96
C GLN A 93 -16.32 42.46 -24.47
N ASP A 94 -17.21 42.73 -23.51
CA ASP A 94 -17.28 44.02 -22.82
C ASP A 94 -16.46 43.96 -21.51
N ASP A 95 -15.45 44.84 -21.38
CA ASP A 95 -14.56 44.87 -20.22
C ASP A 95 -15.29 45.23 -18.91
N PHE A 96 -16.30 46.09 -18.99
CA PHE A 96 -17.06 46.52 -17.82
C PHE A 96 -17.92 45.37 -17.29
N LEU A 97 -18.67 44.72 -18.19
CA LEU A 97 -19.49 43.56 -17.86
C LEU A 97 -18.65 42.36 -17.42
N PHE A 98 -17.49 42.13 -18.05
CA PHE A 98 -16.54 41.10 -17.64
C PHE A 98 -16.16 41.24 -16.16
N ARG A 99 -15.71 42.43 -15.74
CA ARG A 99 -15.29 42.67 -14.34
C ARG A 99 -16.44 42.47 -13.37
N ALA A 100 -17.62 42.99 -13.69
CA ALA A 100 -18.81 42.84 -12.84
C ALA A 100 -19.20 41.37 -12.68
N ILE A 101 -19.31 40.64 -13.79
CA ILE A 101 -19.70 39.21 -13.81
C ILE A 101 -18.66 38.34 -13.12
N ALA A 102 -17.37 38.52 -13.41
CA ALA A 102 -16.31 37.70 -12.83
C ALA A 102 -16.15 37.95 -11.32
N THR A 103 -16.28 39.21 -10.89
CA THR A 103 -16.25 39.57 -9.46
C THR A 103 -17.43 38.94 -8.72
N ASP A 104 -18.65 39.04 -9.27
CA ASP A 104 -19.82 38.45 -8.63
C ASP A 104 -19.80 36.92 -8.70
N LEU A 105 -19.28 36.33 -9.77
CA LEU A 105 -19.05 34.88 -9.85
C LEU A 105 -18.10 34.41 -8.73
N ALA A 106 -17.04 35.16 -8.43
CA ALA A 106 -16.15 34.87 -7.30
C ALA A 106 -16.83 35.05 -5.93
N LYS A 107 -17.75 36.01 -5.80
CA LYS A 107 -18.55 36.20 -4.56
C LYS A 107 -19.62 35.13 -4.36
N VAL A 108 -20.21 34.58 -5.42
CA VAL A 108 -21.31 33.60 -5.30
C VAL A 108 -20.89 32.40 -4.46
N ILE A 109 -19.70 31.85 -4.70
CA ILE A 109 -19.24 30.67 -3.95
C ILE A 109 -19.01 30.99 -2.47
N SER A 110 -18.50 32.18 -2.14
CA SER A 110 -18.16 32.56 -0.76
C SER A 110 -19.35 33.08 0.07
N THR A 111 -20.41 33.57 -0.59
CA THR A 111 -21.55 34.21 0.09
C THR A 111 -22.79 33.31 0.19
N LYS A 112 -22.89 32.26 -0.63
CA LYS A 112 -24.04 31.34 -0.65
C LYS A 112 -23.63 29.98 -0.09
N ASP A 113 -24.17 29.62 1.07
CA ASP A 113 -23.99 28.29 1.68
C ASP A 113 -25.00 27.27 1.12
N ASP A 114 -25.07 27.15 -0.21
CA ASP A 114 -25.90 26.16 -0.91
C ASP A 114 -25.02 25.17 -1.67
N ARG A 115 -25.11 23.89 -1.30
CA ARG A 115 -24.32 22.80 -1.87
C ARG A 115 -24.60 22.57 -3.35
N PHE A 116 -25.82 22.81 -3.83
CA PHE A 116 -26.19 22.67 -5.24
C PHE A 116 -25.60 23.80 -6.08
N ILE A 117 -25.66 25.03 -5.57
CA ILE A 117 -25.04 26.21 -6.20
C ILE A 117 -23.52 26.04 -6.25
N ALA A 118 -22.89 25.60 -5.16
CA ALA A 118 -21.45 25.34 -5.13
C ALA A 118 -21.03 24.25 -6.14
N LEU A 119 -21.83 23.20 -6.31
CA LEU A 119 -21.57 22.16 -7.31
C LEU A 119 -21.71 22.69 -8.75
N GLY A 120 -22.73 23.50 -9.02
CA GLY A 120 -22.91 24.19 -10.30
C GLY A 120 -21.76 25.16 -10.60
N TRP A 121 -21.29 25.88 -9.58
CA TRP A 121 -20.13 26.76 -9.66
C TRP A 121 -18.87 26.00 -10.07
N CYS A 122 -18.55 24.90 -9.38
CA CYS A 122 -17.38 24.08 -9.70
C CYS A 122 -17.44 23.56 -11.14
N THR A 123 -18.64 23.17 -11.60
CA THR A 123 -18.87 22.68 -12.97
C THR A 123 -18.65 23.77 -14.02
N LEU A 124 -19.22 24.96 -13.82
CA LEU A 124 -19.10 26.07 -14.76
C LEU A 124 -17.66 26.60 -14.81
N VAL A 125 -17.03 26.81 -13.65
CA VAL A 125 -15.65 27.31 -13.58
C VAL A 125 -14.67 26.32 -14.19
N ARG A 126 -14.85 25.02 -13.96
CA ARG A 126 -14.05 23.99 -14.65
C ARG A 126 -14.15 24.13 -16.17
N ALA A 127 -15.34 24.40 -16.71
CA ALA A 127 -15.56 24.60 -18.14
C ALA A 127 -14.93 25.91 -18.67
N LEU A 128 -14.95 26.99 -17.88
CA LEU A 128 -14.25 28.25 -18.19
C LEU A 128 -12.74 28.06 -18.27
N LEU A 129 -12.18 27.28 -17.36
CA LEU A 129 -10.75 26.98 -17.32
C LEU A 129 -10.30 26.09 -18.49
N ASP A 130 -11.16 25.18 -18.95
CA ASP A 130 -10.93 24.23 -20.06
C ASP A 130 -11.40 24.73 -21.44
N HIS A 131 -11.66 26.03 -21.61
CA HIS A 131 -12.27 26.61 -22.81
C HIS A 131 -11.57 26.24 -24.15
N GLU A 132 -10.24 26.03 -24.14
CA GLU A 132 -9.48 25.54 -25.31
C GLU A 132 -9.93 24.16 -25.82
N THR A 133 -10.50 23.35 -24.94
CA THR A 133 -10.89 21.96 -25.23
C THR A 133 -12.39 21.78 -25.37
N ALA A 134 -13.20 22.77 -24.98
CA ALA A 134 -14.65 22.62 -24.76
C ALA A 134 -15.50 22.86 -26.02
N MET A 135 -15.04 23.63 -27.01
CA MET A 135 -15.78 23.85 -28.25
C MET A 135 -14.87 24.10 -29.45
N THR A 136 -14.90 23.19 -30.42
CA THR A 136 -14.27 23.37 -31.74
C THR A 136 -15.14 24.16 -32.73
N GLN A 137 -16.36 24.55 -32.33
CA GLN A 137 -17.36 25.12 -33.24
C GLN A 137 -17.47 26.66 -33.18
N PHE A 138 -17.00 27.33 -32.12
CA PHE A 138 -17.11 28.78 -31.97
C PHE A 138 -15.82 29.40 -31.40
N PRO A 139 -15.36 30.55 -31.92
CA PRO A 139 -14.19 31.24 -31.40
C PRO A 139 -14.50 31.85 -30.01
N MET A 140 -13.79 31.38 -28.98
CA MET A 140 -13.94 31.83 -27.58
C MET A 140 -13.11 33.09 -27.29
N ASN A 141 -13.18 34.09 -28.17
CA ASN A 141 -12.28 35.25 -28.14
C ASN A 141 -12.43 36.09 -26.85
N GLY A 142 -13.65 36.26 -26.32
CA GLY A 142 -13.87 37.04 -25.10
C GLY A 142 -13.24 36.40 -23.87
N ILE A 143 -13.35 35.06 -23.74
CA ILE A 143 -12.69 34.33 -22.65
C ILE A 143 -11.17 34.32 -22.83
N MET A 144 -10.69 34.09 -24.05
CA MET A 144 -9.24 34.05 -24.36
C MET A 144 -8.55 35.37 -24.02
N GLU A 145 -9.12 36.51 -24.43
CA GLU A 145 -8.53 37.84 -24.22
C GLU A 145 -8.50 38.24 -22.74
N ARG A 146 -9.44 37.73 -21.94
CA ARG A 146 -9.60 38.05 -20.51
C ARG A 146 -9.17 36.93 -19.56
N TYR A 147 -8.56 35.87 -20.09
CA TYR A 147 -8.28 34.66 -19.33
C TYR A 147 -7.36 34.92 -18.14
N SER A 148 -6.32 35.74 -18.30
CA SER A 148 -5.40 36.08 -17.21
C SER A 148 -6.09 36.82 -16.06
N ASP A 149 -6.97 37.76 -16.38
CA ASP A 149 -7.69 38.56 -15.39
C ASP A 149 -8.77 37.71 -14.70
N LEU A 150 -9.40 36.81 -15.46
CA LEU A 150 -10.36 35.84 -14.93
C LEU A 150 -9.70 34.90 -13.92
N LEU A 151 -8.50 34.37 -14.25
CA LEU A 151 -7.74 33.50 -13.35
C LEU A 151 -7.40 34.20 -12.03
N LYS A 152 -6.96 35.47 -12.08
CA LYS A 152 -6.66 36.26 -10.87
C LYS A 152 -7.88 36.50 -9.99
N MET A 153 -9.04 36.75 -10.60
CA MET A 153 -10.28 36.91 -9.83
C MET A 153 -10.72 35.59 -9.21
N LEU A 154 -10.64 34.48 -9.95
CA LEU A 154 -11.04 33.17 -9.46
C LEU A 154 -10.07 32.59 -8.43
N SER A 155 -8.78 32.95 -8.44
CA SER A 155 -7.81 32.49 -7.42
C SER A 155 -8.19 32.92 -6.01
N SER A 156 -8.91 34.05 -5.86
CA SER A 156 -9.48 34.47 -4.57
C SER A 156 -10.46 33.45 -3.96
N CYS A 157 -11.01 32.53 -4.77
CA CYS A 157 -11.92 31.49 -4.32
C CYS A 157 -11.20 30.23 -3.76
N ILE A 158 -9.87 30.12 -3.91
CA ILE A 158 -9.10 28.94 -3.49
C ILE A 158 -9.32 28.58 -2.01
N PRO A 159 -9.26 29.52 -1.04
CA PRO A 159 -9.51 29.19 0.36
C PRO A 159 -10.89 28.60 0.62
N TYR A 160 -11.91 29.05 -0.14
CA TYR A 160 -13.27 28.54 0.00
C TYR A 160 -13.43 27.13 -0.60
N LEU A 161 -12.79 26.87 -1.75
CA LEU A 161 -12.71 25.52 -2.32
C LEU A 161 -11.98 24.56 -1.36
N SER A 162 -10.88 25.01 -0.77
CA SER A 162 -10.15 24.26 0.28
C SER A 162 -11.09 23.89 1.43
N HIS A 163 -11.88 24.85 1.92
CA HIS A 163 -12.83 24.63 3.00
C HIS A 163 -13.91 23.57 2.67
N ILE A 164 -14.44 23.60 1.44
CA ILE A 164 -15.39 22.59 0.95
C ILE A 164 -14.74 21.21 0.92
N VAL A 165 -13.49 21.11 0.44
CA VAL A 165 -12.74 19.85 0.37
C VAL A 165 -12.46 19.29 1.76
N GLU A 166 -12.05 20.14 2.70
CA GLU A 166 -11.74 19.75 4.08
C GLU A 166 -12.92 19.11 4.82
N LYS A 167 -14.10 19.74 4.70
CA LYS A 167 -15.36 19.31 5.34
C LYS A 167 -16.15 18.29 4.51
N GLY A 168 -15.74 18.07 3.27
CA GLY A 168 -16.54 17.40 2.26
C GLY A 168 -16.46 15.87 2.26
N SER A 169 -15.92 15.26 3.32
CA SER A 169 -15.65 13.83 3.44
C SER A 169 -16.21 13.22 4.72
N THR A 170 -16.44 11.90 4.69
CA THR A 170 -16.94 11.13 5.84
C THR A 170 -16.10 9.88 6.06
N LEU A 171 -15.84 9.53 7.33
CA LEU A 171 -15.12 8.30 7.68
C LEU A 171 -16.06 7.09 7.65
N GLN A 172 -15.73 6.10 6.83
CA GLN A 172 -16.41 4.81 6.74
C GLN A 172 -15.37 3.69 6.84
N GLU A 173 -15.53 2.79 7.83
CA GLU A 173 -14.62 1.64 8.04
C GLU A 173 -13.13 2.04 8.18
N GLY A 174 -12.85 3.19 8.81
CA GLY A 174 -11.48 3.71 8.95
C GLY A 174 -10.90 4.39 7.70
N HIS A 175 -11.68 4.52 6.62
CA HIS A 175 -11.29 5.21 5.39
C HIS A 175 -12.12 6.47 5.14
N GLU A 176 -11.49 7.52 4.62
CA GLU A 176 -12.14 8.79 4.33
C GLU A 176 -12.71 8.78 2.90
N LEU A 177 -14.04 8.92 2.77
CA LEU A 177 -14.73 8.94 1.49
C LEU A 177 -15.25 10.36 1.18
N PRO A 178 -14.94 10.91 -0.01
CA PRO A 178 -15.41 12.23 -0.39
C PRO A 178 -16.86 12.23 -0.89
N SER A 179 -17.57 13.33 -0.63
CA SER A 179 -18.84 13.64 -1.28
C SER A 179 -18.63 14.11 -2.73
N ARG A 180 -19.68 14.06 -3.56
CA ARG A 180 -19.63 14.57 -4.94
C ARG A 180 -19.17 16.04 -5.03
N LEU A 181 -19.66 16.88 -4.11
CA LEU A 181 -19.26 18.28 -4.04
C LEU A 181 -17.77 18.42 -3.71
N ALA A 182 -17.24 17.61 -2.79
CA ALA A 182 -15.82 17.63 -2.45
C ALA A 182 -14.93 17.22 -3.62
N ILE A 183 -15.33 16.19 -4.37
CA ILE A 183 -14.64 15.76 -5.61
C ILE A 183 -14.62 16.91 -6.62
N SER A 184 -15.79 17.50 -6.91
CA SER A 184 -15.88 18.61 -7.87
C SER A 184 -15.14 19.86 -7.42
N ALA A 185 -15.12 20.17 -6.12
CA ALA A 185 -14.36 21.28 -5.57
C ALA A 185 -12.84 21.03 -5.64
N ALA A 186 -12.39 19.81 -5.32
CA ALA A 186 -10.99 19.42 -5.45
C ALA A 186 -10.52 19.51 -6.91
N ASP A 187 -11.31 19.02 -7.86
CA ASP A 187 -10.99 19.11 -9.29
C ASP A 187 -11.01 20.55 -9.81
N CYS A 188 -11.95 21.37 -9.33
CA CYS A 188 -11.97 22.79 -9.68
C CYS A 188 -10.73 23.52 -9.13
N PHE A 189 -10.32 23.19 -7.90
CA PHE A 189 -9.10 23.72 -7.28
C PHE A 189 -7.85 23.28 -8.07
N LEU A 190 -7.74 21.99 -8.42
CA LEU A 190 -6.64 21.49 -9.27
C LEU A 190 -6.62 22.19 -10.63
N ALA A 191 -7.78 22.39 -11.26
CA ALA A 191 -7.89 23.07 -12.55
C ALA A 191 -7.40 24.52 -12.50
N LEU A 192 -7.82 25.23 -11.45
CA LEU A 192 -7.48 26.63 -11.25
C LEU A 192 -5.99 26.81 -11.00
N THR A 193 -5.41 25.98 -10.13
CA THR A 193 -3.98 26.02 -9.82
C THR A 193 -3.10 25.51 -10.95
N GLU A 194 -3.55 24.52 -11.72
CA GLU A 194 -2.89 24.11 -12.96
C GLU A 194 -2.92 25.25 -14.00
N ALA A 195 -4.05 25.95 -14.14
CA ALA A 195 -4.16 27.06 -15.08
C ALA A 195 -3.21 28.22 -14.75
N LEU A 196 -2.91 28.48 -13.47
CA LEU A 196 -1.89 29.45 -13.06
C LEU A 196 -0.47 29.09 -13.53
N THR A 197 -0.21 27.82 -13.88
CA THR A 197 1.09 27.36 -14.43
C THR A 197 1.16 27.43 -15.96
N LYS A 198 0.02 27.67 -16.64
CA LYS A 198 -0.04 27.69 -18.11
C LYS A 198 0.46 29.03 -18.63
N ASN A 199 1.43 28.96 -19.54
CA ASN A 199 1.86 30.13 -20.29
C ASN A 199 0.72 30.64 -21.19
N ALA A 200 0.47 31.95 -21.20
CA ALA A 200 -0.29 32.60 -22.26
C ALA A 200 0.52 32.53 -23.59
N LYS A 201 0.58 31.37 -24.23
CA LYS A 201 1.17 31.23 -25.57
C LYS A 201 0.11 31.58 -26.60
N VAL A 202 0.34 32.69 -27.29
CA VAL A 202 -0.23 33.01 -28.60
C VAL A 202 -0.28 31.76 -29.46
N ALA A 203 -1.46 31.45 -30.00
CA ALA A 203 -1.70 30.36 -30.92
C ALA A 203 -0.66 30.37 -32.06
N SER A 204 0.37 29.53 -31.96
CA SER A 204 1.27 29.28 -33.07
C SER A 204 0.55 28.34 -34.02
N ASN A 205 0.18 28.85 -35.20
CA ASN A 205 -0.31 28.09 -36.34
C ASN A 205 0.44 26.75 -36.47
N LYS A 206 -0.26 25.63 -36.30
CA LYS A 206 0.24 24.30 -36.67
C LYS A 206 0.59 24.32 -38.16
N PRO A 207 1.84 24.05 -38.58
CA PRO A 207 2.10 23.63 -39.94
C PRO A 207 1.58 22.18 -40.09
N LYS A 208 0.85 21.94 -41.18
CA LYS A 208 0.35 20.62 -41.57
C LYS A 208 1.50 19.60 -41.64
N LEU A 209 1.26 18.42 -41.07
CA LEU A 209 2.11 17.24 -41.19
C LEU A 209 2.04 16.73 -42.64
N SER A 210 3.20 16.53 -43.28
CA SER A 210 3.37 15.78 -44.52
C SER A 210 4.77 15.15 -44.51
N ASP A 211 4.87 14.02 -45.19
CA ASP A 211 5.65 12.82 -44.85
C ASP A 211 7.19 12.82 -44.95
N SER A 212 7.74 11.86 -44.20
CA SER A 212 8.89 10.97 -44.46
C SER A 212 10.34 11.39 -44.13
N ASN A 213 10.96 10.50 -43.34
CA ASN A 213 12.37 10.04 -43.33
C ASN A 213 13.51 11.01 -42.96
N ALA A 214 13.89 11.03 -41.67
CA ALA A 214 15.28 11.08 -41.19
C ALA A 214 15.38 10.79 -39.67
N PRO A 215 16.47 10.17 -39.17
CA PRO A 215 16.62 9.81 -37.76
C PRO A 215 17.14 10.98 -36.90
N LYS A 216 16.73 10.98 -35.63
CA LYS A 216 17.26 11.78 -34.49
C LYS A 216 17.24 13.30 -34.67
N ARG A 217 16.21 13.95 -34.12
CA ARG A 217 16.28 15.37 -33.75
C ARG A 217 16.26 15.48 -32.23
N GLN A 218 17.37 15.99 -31.69
CA GLN A 218 17.61 16.29 -30.29
C GLN A 218 16.50 17.18 -29.72
N LEU A 219 16.02 16.81 -28.53
CA LEU A 219 15.22 17.65 -27.66
C LEU A 219 16.00 18.93 -27.35
N THR A 220 15.46 20.07 -27.78
CA THR A 220 15.94 21.38 -27.34
C THR A 220 15.42 21.61 -25.92
N LEU A 221 16.20 21.17 -24.92
CA LEU A 221 16.09 21.68 -23.57
C LEU A 221 16.52 23.15 -23.60
N VAL A 222 15.85 23.97 -22.80
CA VAL A 222 16.23 25.36 -22.52
C VAL A 222 17.69 25.39 -22.09
N ALA A 223 18.56 25.87 -22.98
CA ALA A 223 19.93 26.20 -22.64
C ALA A 223 19.90 27.45 -21.74
N ILE A 224 20.51 27.34 -20.56
CA ILE A 224 21.07 28.51 -19.88
C ILE A 224 22.31 28.87 -20.70
N ASP A 225 22.13 29.68 -21.73
CA ASP A 225 23.24 30.16 -22.55
C ASP A 225 23.72 31.49 -21.96
N SER A 226 24.80 31.41 -21.19
CA SER A 226 25.66 32.55 -20.89
C SER A 226 26.44 32.91 -22.15
N GLY A 227 25.89 33.78 -22.99
CA GLY A 227 26.56 34.25 -24.20
C GLY A 227 25.80 35.36 -24.90
N ASP A 228 26.35 36.58 -24.84
CA ASP A 228 25.85 37.79 -25.50
C ASP A 228 25.57 37.60 -27.00
N LYS A 229 24.32 37.36 -27.39
CA LYS A 229 23.80 37.69 -28.74
C LYS A 229 22.36 38.19 -28.66
N LYS A 230 22.18 39.46 -29.05
CA LYS A 230 20.93 40.24 -29.06
C LYS A 230 19.71 39.44 -29.57
N ALA A 231 18.82 39.08 -28.66
CA ALA A 231 17.46 38.65 -28.95
C ALA A 231 16.54 39.88 -29.06
N LYS A 232 15.55 39.83 -29.97
CA LYS A 232 14.47 40.84 -30.05
C LYS A 232 13.71 40.88 -28.70
N PRO A 233 13.27 42.06 -28.23
CA PRO A 233 12.64 42.17 -26.92
C PRO A 233 11.29 41.44 -26.95
N VAL A 234 11.20 40.36 -26.18
CA VAL A 234 9.92 39.87 -25.67
C VAL A 234 9.36 40.98 -24.79
N SER A 235 8.13 41.40 -25.02
CA SER A 235 7.50 42.52 -24.30
C SER A 235 7.56 42.28 -22.79
N GLU A 236 8.15 43.22 -22.05
CA GLU A 236 8.30 43.17 -20.58
C GLU A 236 6.98 42.87 -19.85
N SER A 237 5.84 43.29 -20.40
CA SER A 237 4.51 43.06 -19.81
C SER A 237 4.09 41.58 -19.69
N LEU A 238 4.53 40.72 -20.62
CA LEU A 238 4.22 39.27 -20.61
C LEU A 238 5.06 38.52 -19.58
N VAL A 239 6.30 38.97 -19.37
CA VAL A 239 7.20 38.39 -18.37
C VAL A 239 6.74 38.80 -16.96
N THR A 240 6.28 40.04 -16.78
CA THR A 240 5.71 40.50 -15.50
C THR A 240 4.42 39.78 -15.13
N SER A 241 3.52 39.54 -16.10
CA SER A 241 2.26 38.82 -15.83
C SER A 241 2.46 37.34 -15.50
N HIS A 242 3.48 36.70 -16.07
CA HIS A 242 3.82 35.31 -15.77
C HIS A 242 4.33 35.16 -14.33
N MET A 243 5.30 36.00 -13.96
CA MET A 243 5.84 36.04 -12.60
C MET A 243 4.73 36.26 -11.56
N GLU A 244 3.74 37.09 -11.88
CA GLU A 244 2.59 37.36 -11.01
C GLU A 244 1.72 36.12 -10.75
N MET A 245 1.44 35.29 -11.77
CA MET A 245 0.67 34.05 -11.57
C MET A 245 1.42 33.02 -10.73
N GLU A 246 2.74 32.95 -10.87
CA GLU A 246 3.59 32.07 -10.06
C GLU A 246 3.59 32.48 -8.58
N TYR A 247 3.55 33.78 -8.28
CA TYR A 247 3.40 34.27 -6.91
C TYR A 247 2.01 33.96 -6.34
N ILE A 248 0.94 34.10 -7.14
CA ILE A 248 -0.41 33.73 -6.69
C ILE A 248 -0.46 32.24 -6.33
N LEU A 249 0.16 31.36 -7.12
CA LEU A 249 0.24 29.93 -6.81
C LEU A 249 1.05 29.69 -5.51
N TRP A 250 2.14 30.43 -5.33
CA TRP A 250 2.98 30.36 -4.12
C TRP A 250 2.22 30.81 -2.86
N ASP A 251 1.42 31.86 -2.95
CA ASP A 251 0.61 32.39 -1.84
C ASP A 251 -0.43 31.37 -1.35
N HIS A 252 -0.86 30.45 -2.23
CA HIS A 252 -1.79 29.38 -1.91
C HIS A 252 -1.14 28.02 -1.59
N LEU A 253 0.16 28.00 -1.24
CA LEU A 253 0.90 26.77 -0.96
C LEU A 253 0.31 25.98 0.22
N GLU A 254 -0.28 26.64 1.22
CA GLU A 254 -0.92 25.96 2.37
C GLU A 254 -2.18 25.19 1.95
N GLU A 255 -3.02 25.82 1.14
CA GLU A 255 -4.23 25.22 0.61
C GLU A 255 -3.88 24.06 -0.34
N LEU A 256 -2.78 24.16 -1.10
CA LEU A 256 -2.25 23.03 -1.88
C LEU A 256 -1.86 21.85 -1.00
N ILE A 257 -1.14 22.11 0.10
CA ILE A 257 -0.76 21.07 1.07
C ILE A 257 -2.01 20.39 1.65
N CYS A 258 -3.04 21.16 2.00
CA CYS A 258 -4.29 20.62 2.52
C CYS A 258 -5.03 19.77 1.48
N LEU A 259 -5.12 20.26 0.24
CA LEU A 259 -5.72 19.54 -0.87
C LEU A 259 -5.05 18.17 -1.08
N VAL A 260 -3.70 18.14 -1.16
CA VAL A 260 -2.96 16.88 -1.38
C VAL A 260 -3.13 15.92 -0.19
N GLN A 261 -3.20 16.43 1.05
CA GLN A 261 -3.51 15.59 2.23
C GLN A 261 -4.88 14.91 2.11
N LYS A 262 -5.91 15.63 1.66
CA LYS A 262 -7.25 15.10 1.47
C LYS A 262 -7.29 14.08 0.33
N LEU A 263 -6.66 14.37 -0.80
CA LEU A 263 -6.52 13.42 -1.91
C LEU A 263 -5.77 12.14 -1.49
N LEU A 264 -4.75 12.27 -0.64
CA LEU A 264 -4.01 11.12 -0.09
C LEU A 264 -4.94 10.25 0.76
N ALA A 265 -5.71 10.86 1.66
CA ALA A 265 -6.66 10.14 2.50
C ALA A 265 -7.71 9.37 1.67
N TRP A 266 -8.22 9.97 0.59
CA TRP A 266 -9.23 9.37 -0.29
C TRP A 266 -8.67 8.21 -1.16
N SER A 267 -7.36 8.22 -1.45
CA SER A 267 -6.74 7.23 -2.35
C SER A 267 -6.20 5.98 -1.65
N ARG A 268 -5.92 6.03 -0.33
CA ARG A 268 -5.30 4.94 0.45
C ARG A 268 -5.99 3.58 0.29
N LYS A 269 -7.33 3.52 0.21
CA LYS A 269 -8.08 2.25 0.12
C LYS A 269 -8.03 1.63 -1.28
N SER A 270 -8.13 2.47 -2.32
CA SER A 270 -8.49 2.01 -3.67
C SER A 270 -7.37 2.12 -4.71
N ARG A 271 -6.40 3.00 -4.48
CA ARG A 271 -5.34 3.33 -5.46
C ARG A 271 -3.99 3.49 -4.75
N SER A 272 -3.38 2.38 -4.36
CA SER A 272 -2.10 2.36 -3.63
C SER A 272 -0.99 3.14 -4.33
N LEU A 273 -0.82 2.95 -5.64
CA LEU A 273 0.21 3.66 -6.41
C LEU A 273 -0.05 5.16 -6.52
N HIS A 274 -1.31 5.58 -6.62
CA HIS A 274 -1.69 6.99 -6.59
C HIS A 274 -1.44 7.61 -5.21
N ALA A 275 -1.80 6.89 -4.14
CA ALA A 275 -1.54 7.30 -2.77
C ALA A 275 -0.02 7.48 -2.54
N LYS A 276 0.81 6.58 -3.05
CA LYS A 276 2.28 6.72 -2.98
C LYS A 276 2.77 7.98 -3.70
N GLY A 277 2.28 8.24 -4.91
CA GLY A 277 2.59 9.47 -5.63
C GLY A 277 2.18 10.74 -4.86
N LEU A 278 1.01 10.74 -4.24
CA LEU A 278 0.51 11.87 -3.44
C LEU A 278 1.30 12.07 -2.14
N GLU A 279 1.75 10.99 -1.50
CA GLU A 279 2.62 11.07 -0.32
C GLU A 279 3.93 11.77 -0.65
N GLN A 280 4.55 11.41 -1.78
CA GLN A 280 5.78 12.04 -2.21
C GLN A 280 5.59 13.52 -2.62
N VAL A 281 4.48 13.85 -3.30
CA VAL A 281 4.14 15.27 -3.59
C VAL A 281 3.91 16.06 -2.31
N LEU A 282 3.22 15.48 -1.32
CA LEU A 282 2.96 16.14 -0.04
C LEU A 282 4.26 16.42 0.72
N GLN A 283 5.17 15.45 0.73
CA GLN A 283 6.49 15.60 1.34
C GLN A 283 7.28 16.72 0.64
N TRP A 284 7.33 16.71 -0.69
CA TRP A 284 7.96 17.74 -1.49
C TRP A 284 7.39 19.15 -1.25
N LEU A 285 6.07 19.30 -1.18
CA LEU A 285 5.44 20.60 -0.87
C LEU A 285 5.83 21.11 0.52
N ARG A 286 5.87 20.22 1.53
CA ARG A 286 6.29 20.58 2.89
C ARG A 286 7.76 20.97 2.95
N GLU A 287 8.60 20.28 2.18
CA GLU A 287 10.02 20.61 2.07
C GLU A 287 10.23 21.97 1.39
N ILE A 288 9.57 22.24 0.26
CA ILE A 288 9.64 23.56 -0.38
C ILE A 288 9.17 24.65 0.58
N LYS A 289 8.08 24.43 1.30
CA LYS A 289 7.63 25.37 2.34
C LYS A 289 8.69 25.59 3.41
N GLY A 290 9.32 24.52 3.92
CA GLY A 290 10.34 24.60 4.97
C GLY A 290 11.62 25.33 4.53
N HIS A 291 12.14 25.00 3.35
CA HIS A 291 13.39 25.54 2.82
C HIS A 291 13.29 27.03 2.45
N TYR A 292 12.14 27.48 1.96
CA TYR A 292 11.98 28.84 1.46
C TYR A 292 11.32 29.80 2.46
N ARG A 293 10.78 29.32 3.60
CA ARG A 293 10.24 30.15 4.69
C ARG A 293 11.31 30.71 5.64
N HIS A 294 12.49 30.10 5.70
CA HIS A 294 13.57 30.57 6.61
C HIS A 294 14.41 31.74 6.05
N PHE A 295 14.16 32.16 4.81
CA PHE A 295 14.91 33.24 4.13
C PHE A 295 14.01 34.46 3.83
N GLU A 296 13.22 34.92 4.81
CA GLU A 296 12.25 36.03 4.72
C GLU A 296 12.82 37.40 4.28
N THR A 297 14.10 37.50 3.93
CA THR A 297 14.74 38.77 3.51
C THR A 297 15.25 38.79 2.07
N GLY A 298 15.09 37.72 1.28
CA GLY A 298 15.60 37.65 -0.09
C GLY A 298 14.52 37.46 -1.17
N SER A 299 14.11 38.53 -1.87
CA SER A 299 13.19 38.47 -3.03
C SER A 299 13.57 37.42 -4.09
N LYS A 300 14.87 37.11 -4.22
CA LYS A 300 15.39 36.11 -5.16
C LYS A 300 15.07 34.66 -4.75
N VAL A 301 14.97 34.36 -3.45
CA VAL A 301 14.72 33.01 -2.92
C VAL A 301 13.25 32.63 -3.14
N ILE A 302 12.32 33.53 -2.82
CA ILE A 302 10.88 33.35 -3.07
C ILE A 302 10.62 33.17 -4.57
N LYS A 303 11.29 33.98 -5.42
CA LYS A 303 11.22 33.86 -6.88
C LYS A 303 11.63 32.45 -7.36
N SER A 304 12.72 31.90 -6.84
CA SER A 304 13.16 30.54 -7.20
C SER A 304 12.19 29.47 -6.73
N GLY A 305 11.63 29.60 -5.53
CA GLY A 305 10.60 28.69 -5.00
C GLY A 305 9.32 28.70 -5.84
N ALA A 306 8.81 29.89 -6.18
CA ALA A 306 7.60 30.04 -7.00
C ALA A 306 7.78 29.46 -8.41
N LEU A 307 8.93 29.67 -9.05
CA LEU A 307 9.28 29.08 -10.35
C LEU A 307 9.35 27.55 -10.29
N LEU A 308 9.97 27.00 -9.23
CA LEU A 308 10.05 25.55 -9.03
C LEU A 308 8.66 24.95 -8.80
N LEU A 309 7.86 25.56 -7.93
CA LEU A 309 6.49 25.15 -7.66
C LEU A 309 5.68 25.14 -8.95
N SER A 310 5.65 26.25 -9.70
CA SER A 310 4.96 26.37 -10.99
C SER A 310 5.41 25.29 -11.98
N SER A 311 6.73 25.08 -12.10
CA SER A 311 7.32 24.13 -13.05
C SER A 311 6.98 22.68 -12.77
N CYS A 312 6.90 22.27 -11.50
CA CYS A 312 6.52 20.91 -11.11
C CYS A 312 4.99 20.75 -11.06
N TRP A 313 4.28 21.77 -10.57
CA TRP A 313 2.83 21.76 -10.39
C TRP A 313 2.07 21.61 -11.72
N LYS A 314 2.62 22.11 -12.83
CA LYS A 314 2.03 21.88 -14.17
C LYS A 314 1.87 20.39 -14.50
N HIS A 315 2.72 19.53 -13.92
CA HIS A 315 2.64 18.08 -14.07
C HIS A 315 1.80 17.47 -12.96
N TYR A 316 2.09 17.77 -11.69
CA TYR A 316 1.36 17.21 -10.56
C TYR A 316 -0.14 17.56 -10.61
N GLY A 317 -0.51 18.83 -10.80
CA GLY A 317 -1.89 19.28 -10.91
C GLY A 317 -2.66 18.53 -12.00
N LYS A 318 -2.05 18.41 -13.19
CA LYS A 318 -2.62 17.66 -14.32
C LYS A 318 -2.86 16.17 -13.98
N LEU A 319 -1.94 15.56 -13.22
CA LEU A 319 -1.99 14.14 -12.88
C LEU A 319 -2.92 13.83 -11.70
N MET A 320 -3.22 14.79 -10.84
CA MET A 320 -4.06 14.60 -9.64
C MET A 320 -5.57 14.77 -9.87
N HIS A 321 -5.99 15.24 -11.05
CA HIS A 321 -7.43 15.39 -11.37
C HIS A 321 -8.19 14.07 -11.21
N LEU A 322 -9.37 14.13 -10.60
CA LEU A 322 -10.25 13.00 -10.31
C LEU A 322 -11.18 12.71 -11.50
N GLU A 323 -11.76 13.75 -12.12
CA GLU A 323 -12.63 13.67 -13.29
C GLU A 323 -11.95 14.29 -14.53
N ASP A 324 -11.34 13.47 -15.40
CA ASP A 324 -10.88 13.91 -16.73
C ASP A 324 -11.16 12.83 -17.78
N GLN A 325 -12.21 13.04 -18.57
CA GLN A 325 -12.60 12.14 -19.65
C GLN A 325 -11.57 12.15 -20.80
N LYS A 326 -10.82 13.24 -20.98
CA LYS A 326 -9.88 13.47 -22.10
C LYS A 326 -8.45 13.02 -21.80
N PHE A 327 -8.13 12.73 -20.54
CA PHE A 327 -6.84 12.15 -20.12
C PHE A 327 -6.49 10.88 -20.91
N SER A 328 -7.51 10.12 -21.31
CA SER A 328 -7.40 8.90 -22.08
C SER A 328 -6.69 9.03 -23.43
N HIS A 329 -6.59 10.23 -24.00
CA HIS A 329 -5.96 10.43 -25.30
C HIS A 329 -4.48 10.84 -25.22
N HIS A 330 -4.02 11.37 -24.08
CA HIS A 330 -2.69 12.00 -23.97
C HIS A 330 -1.71 11.25 -23.06
N TYR A 331 -2.14 10.14 -22.45
CA TYR A 331 -1.29 9.44 -21.49
C TYR A 331 -0.06 8.80 -22.11
N LYS A 332 -0.11 8.39 -23.39
CA LYS A 332 1.02 7.76 -24.09
C LYS A 332 2.20 8.71 -24.19
N GLU A 333 1.93 9.96 -24.57
CA GLU A 333 2.94 11.02 -24.67
C GLU A 333 3.55 11.35 -23.30
N LEU A 334 2.72 11.43 -22.26
CA LEU A 334 3.20 11.67 -20.88
C LEU A 334 4.03 10.50 -20.35
N LEU A 335 3.62 9.27 -20.62
CA LEU A 335 4.36 8.07 -20.24
C LEU A 335 5.74 8.07 -20.90
N ASP A 336 5.80 8.29 -22.21
CA ASP A 336 7.05 8.37 -22.96
C ASP A 336 7.95 9.50 -22.45
N GLN A 337 7.37 10.67 -22.13
CA GLN A 337 8.10 11.81 -21.59
C GLN A 337 8.73 11.49 -20.23
N TYR A 338 7.98 10.88 -19.32
CA TYR A 338 8.48 10.57 -17.97
C TYR A 338 9.51 9.45 -17.98
N LEU A 339 9.30 8.40 -18.79
CA LEU A 339 10.30 7.34 -18.96
C LEU A 339 11.60 7.86 -19.58
N ALA A 340 11.50 8.70 -20.61
CA ALA A 340 12.67 9.34 -21.22
C ALA A 340 13.39 10.26 -20.21
N GLY A 341 12.64 10.98 -19.38
CA GLY A 341 13.20 11.79 -18.28
C GLY A 341 14.00 10.95 -17.30
N ILE A 342 13.45 9.85 -16.80
CA ILE A 342 14.15 8.93 -15.89
C ILE A 342 15.45 8.42 -16.51
N GLN A 343 15.40 7.98 -17.77
CA GLN A 343 16.57 7.46 -18.48
C GLN A 343 17.63 8.53 -18.75
N LEU A 344 17.23 9.77 -19.05
CA LEU A 344 18.16 10.88 -19.30
C LEU A 344 18.98 11.20 -18.05
N TYR A 345 18.33 11.23 -16.89
CA TYR A 345 18.97 11.56 -15.61
C TYR A 345 19.55 10.35 -14.89
N ALA A 346 19.50 9.16 -15.48
CA ALA A 346 20.12 7.94 -14.97
C ALA A 346 21.65 7.98 -15.03
N GLY A 347 22.21 8.54 -16.10
CA GLY A 347 23.64 8.72 -16.29
C GLY A 347 24.10 9.99 -15.60
N GLY A 348 24.72 9.88 -14.43
CA GLY A 348 25.30 11.04 -13.76
C GLY A 348 26.38 11.68 -14.65
N HIS A 349 26.13 12.88 -15.17
CA HIS A 349 27.24 13.74 -15.58
C HIS A 349 28.03 14.08 -14.31
N PRO A 350 29.37 13.96 -14.31
CA PRO A 350 30.21 14.05 -13.11
C PRO A 350 30.17 15.42 -12.40
N GLU A 351 29.50 16.42 -12.97
CA GLU A 351 29.44 17.80 -12.46
C GLU A 351 28.18 18.12 -11.63
N ASN A 352 27.19 17.21 -11.52
CA ASN A 352 25.94 17.49 -10.78
C ASN A 352 25.40 16.26 -10.05
N LYS A 353 26.01 15.92 -8.90
CA LYS A 353 25.68 14.70 -8.14
C LYS A 353 24.31 14.74 -7.42
N ASP A 354 23.82 15.93 -7.03
CA ASP A 354 22.56 16.07 -6.27
C ASP A 354 21.33 16.30 -7.17
N GLY A 355 21.43 17.16 -8.18
CA GLY A 355 20.27 17.55 -9.00
C GLY A 355 19.68 16.41 -9.85
N GLY A 356 20.48 15.38 -10.14
CA GLY A 356 20.02 14.21 -10.90
C GLY A 356 19.05 13.32 -10.13
N ALA A 357 19.25 13.13 -8.82
CA ALA A 357 18.40 12.30 -7.99
C ALA A 357 17.01 12.93 -7.81
N GLU A 358 16.96 14.21 -7.42
CA GLU A 358 15.70 14.96 -7.25
C GLU A 358 14.87 15.02 -8.55
N THR A 359 15.53 15.17 -9.70
CA THR A 359 14.84 15.14 -11.00
C THR A 359 14.27 13.74 -11.32
N ARG A 360 15.00 12.66 -10.96
CA ARG A 360 14.46 11.29 -11.09
C ARG A 360 13.29 11.07 -10.15
N LYS A 361 13.36 11.54 -8.89
CA LYS A 361 12.23 11.48 -7.93
C LYS A 361 10.99 12.13 -8.54
N PHE A 362 11.14 13.35 -9.08
CA PHE A 362 10.05 14.06 -9.77
C PHE A 362 9.40 13.23 -10.89
N PHE A 363 10.18 12.63 -11.79
CA PHE A 363 9.63 11.82 -12.87
C PHE A 363 9.02 10.50 -12.36
N LEU A 364 9.58 9.91 -11.31
CA LEU A 364 9.05 8.70 -10.69
C LEU A 364 7.71 8.96 -10.01
N ASN A 365 7.54 10.02 -9.21
CA ASN A 365 6.20 10.29 -8.67
C ASN A 365 5.22 10.79 -9.73
N CYS A 366 5.65 11.46 -10.80
CA CYS A 366 4.78 11.67 -11.96
C CYS A 366 4.30 10.34 -12.56
N LEU A 367 5.17 9.34 -12.64
CA LEU A 367 4.81 8.01 -13.13
C LEU A 367 3.87 7.28 -12.16
N CYS A 368 4.10 7.36 -10.84
CA CYS A 368 3.18 6.84 -9.82
C CYS A 368 1.78 7.44 -9.94
N LEU A 369 1.68 8.77 -10.06
CA LEU A 369 0.39 9.46 -10.20
C LEU A 369 -0.28 9.09 -11.53
N LEU A 370 0.46 9.08 -12.64
CA LEU A 370 -0.04 8.71 -13.97
C LEU A 370 -0.65 7.30 -13.98
N LEU A 371 0.12 6.32 -13.52
CA LEU A 371 -0.28 4.93 -13.51
C LEU A 371 -1.37 4.66 -12.47
N GLY A 372 -1.25 5.24 -11.28
CA GLY A 372 -2.21 5.08 -10.19
C GLY A 372 -3.57 5.73 -10.44
N ARG A 373 -3.67 6.65 -11.40
CA ARG A 373 -4.92 7.31 -11.78
C ARG A 373 -5.85 6.42 -12.61
N PHE A 374 -5.30 5.47 -13.35
CA PHE A 374 -6.12 4.62 -14.22
C PHE A 374 -7.07 3.75 -13.41
N ASP A 375 -8.28 3.56 -13.94
CA ASP A 375 -9.12 2.47 -13.45
C ASP A 375 -8.41 1.13 -13.71
N ARG A 376 -8.84 0.11 -12.97
CA ARG A 376 -8.22 -1.21 -13.00
C ARG A 376 -8.13 -1.82 -14.40
N LYS A 377 -9.20 -1.74 -15.21
CA LYS A 377 -9.25 -2.34 -16.55
C LYS A 377 -8.27 -1.66 -17.49
N LYS A 378 -8.22 -0.33 -17.41
CA LYS A 378 -7.33 0.48 -18.22
C LYS A 378 -5.87 0.33 -17.78
N PHE A 379 -5.62 0.24 -16.49
CA PHE A 379 -4.29 -0.06 -15.95
C PHE A 379 -3.78 -1.39 -16.48
N GLU A 380 -4.59 -2.46 -16.40
CA GLU A 380 -4.24 -3.78 -16.95
C GLU A 380 -3.91 -3.71 -18.45
N THR A 381 -4.70 -2.96 -19.23
CA THR A 381 -4.45 -2.75 -20.67
C THR A 381 -3.11 -2.05 -20.92
N ILE A 382 -2.79 -1.01 -20.14
CA ILE A 382 -1.55 -0.24 -20.27
C ILE A 382 -0.34 -1.07 -19.85
N VAL A 383 -0.46 -1.86 -18.79
CA VAL A 383 0.60 -2.76 -18.35
C VAL A 383 0.88 -3.82 -19.41
N SER A 384 -0.14 -4.39 -20.06
CA SER A 384 0.09 -5.34 -21.15
C SER A 384 0.70 -4.70 -22.41
N GLU A 385 0.45 -3.41 -22.68
CA GLU A 385 1.02 -2.72 -23.86
C GLU A 385 2.44 -2.15 -23.59
N TYR A 386 2.67 -1.61 -22.40
CA TYR A 386 3.87 -0.81 -22.06
C TYR A 386 4.66 -1.37 -20.87
N GLY A 387 4.20 -2.41 -20.18
CA GLY A 387 4.81 -2.93 -18.95
C GLY A 387 6.27 -3.30 -19.12
N ILE A 388 6.62 -4.04 -20.18
CA ILE A 388 8.02 -4.38 -20.51
C ILE A 388 8.86 -3.11 -20.67
N ARG A 389 8.34 -2.08 -21.35
CA ARG A 389 9.07 -0.83 -21.59
C ARG A 389 9.28 -0.02 -20.32
N ILE A 390 8.27 0.03 -19.44
CA ILE A 390 8.36 0.63 -18.12
C ILE A 390 9.44 -0.10 -17.31
N SER A 391 9.34 -1.42 -17.24
CA SER A 391 10.30 -2.26 -16.54
C SER A 391 11.74 -2.10 -17.05
N HIS A 392 11.96 -2.12 -18.36
CA HIS A 392 13.28 -1.91 -18.95
C HIS A 392 13.87 -0.53 -18.64
N ALA A 393 13.03 0.50 -18.50
CA ALA A 393 13.49 1.82 -18.12
C ALA A 393 13.84 1.92 -16.63
N LEU A 394 13.10 1.21 -15.77
CA LEU A 394 13.20 1.31 -14.32
C LEU A 394 14.23 0.35 -13.70
N LEU A 395 14.37 -0.88 -14.20
CA LEU A 395 15.28 -1.88 -13.65
C LEU A 395 16.74 -1.39 -13.50
N PRO A 396 17.34 -0.71 -14.50
CA PRO A 396 18.70 -0.20 -14.36
C PRO A 396 18.85 0.87 -13.27
N GLN A 397 17.74 1.52 -12.89
CA GLN A 397 17.72 2.58 -11.88
C GLN A 397 17.73 2.05 -10.45
N LEU A 398 17.47 0.75 -10.24
CA LEU A 398 17.53 0.14 -8.90
C LEU A 398 18.93 0.20 -8.27
N ARG A 399 19.97 0.40 -9.11
CA ARG A 399 21.36 0.63 -8.67
C ARG A 399 21.62 2.05 -8.14
N SER A 400 20.59 2.88 -7.99
CA SER A 400 20.74 4.22 -7.45
C SER A 400 21.15 4.17 -5.97
N CYS A 401 21.97 5.14 -5.54
CA CYS A 401 22.33 5.31 -4.12
C CYS A 401 21.26 6.04 -3.31
N ASP A 402 20.17 6.48 -3.95
CA ASP A 402 19.08 7.23 -3.31
C ASP A 402 17.91 6.28 -2.99
N ASP A 403 17.63 6.11 -1.71
CA ASP A 403 16.61 5.16 -1.22
C ASP A 403 15.18 5.55 -1.65
N ASP A 404 14.86 6.84 -1.79
CA ASP A 404 13.53 7.29 -2.23
C ASP A 404 13.29 6.97 -3.71
N VAL A 405 14.35 7.09 -4.53
CA VAL A 405 14.33 6.69 -5.94
C VAL A 405 14.08 5.19 -6.05
N VAL A 406 14.81 4.40 -5.26
CA VAL A 406 14.68 2.93 -5.24
C VAL A 406 13.28 2.51 -4.77
N ASP A 407 12.77 3.08 -3.68
CA ASP A 407 11.43 2.82 -3.15
C ASP A 407 10.33 3.16 -4.17
N GLY A 408 10.44 4.31 -4.85
CA GLY A 408 9.53 4.71 -5.93
C GLY A 408 9.53 3.71 -7.10
N ILE A 409 10.71 3.23 -7.50
CA ILE A 409 10.84 2.21 -8.56
C ILE A 409 10.19 0.90 -8.13
N VAL A 410 10.49 0.42 -6.92
CA VAL A 410 9.93 -0.83 -6.39
C VAL A 410 8.42 -0.77 -6.31
N CYS A 411 7.84 0.36 -5.87
CA CYS A 411 6.39 0.55 -5.85
C CYS A 411 5.76 0.43 -7.25
N ILE A 412 6.38 1.03 -8.27
CA ILE A 412 5.88 0.96 -9.65
C ILE A 412 6.05 -0.45 -10.21
N LEU A 413 7.22 -1.07 -10.05
CA LEU A 413 7.48 -2.43 -10.50
C LEU A 413 6.52 -3.42 -9.85
N LYS A 414 6.27 -3.30 -8.55
CA LYS A 414 5.28 -4.09 -7.83
C LYS A 414 3.90 -4.00 -8.49
N ALA A 415 3.43 -2.78 -8.79
CA ALA A 415 2.14 -2.59 -9.44
C ALA A 415 2.08 -3.13 -10.89
N VAL A 416 3.17 -2.99 -11.65
CA VAL A 416 3.26 -3.44 -13.05
C VAL A 416 3.39 -4.96 -13.14
N ILE A 417 4.16 -5.59 -12.25
CA ILE A 417 4.44 -7.03 -12.25
C ILE A 417 3.26 -7.82 -11.66
N PHE A 418 2.77 -7.43 -10.49
CA PHE A 418 1.80 -8.21 -9.70
C PHE A 418 0.34 -7.87 -9.99
N LYS A 419 0.01 -7.44 -11.21
CA LYS A 419 -1.33 -7.06 -11.72
C LYS A 419 -2.47 -7.39 -10.73
N PRO A 420 -3.21 -6.42 -10.16
CA PRO A 420 -4.21 -6.71 -9.13
C PRO A 420 -5.15 -7.82 -9.60
N GLN A 421 -5.20 -8.95 -8.87
CA GLN A 421 -5.84 -10.20 -9.30
C GLN A 421 -7.34 -10.04 -9.54
N SER A 422 -7.79 -10.11 -10.80
CA SER A 422 -9.22 -10.11 -11.11
C SER A 422 -9.82 -11.40 -10.53
N SER A 423 -10.87 -11.26 -9.74
CA SER A 423 -11.71 -12.38 -9.31
C SER A 423 -12.49 -12.89 -10.53
N GLY A 424 -11.84 -13.62 -11.45
CA GLY A 424 -12.54 -14.27 -12.56
C GLY A 424 -11.76 -14.62 -13.82
N SER A 425 -10.54 -14.14 -14.09
CA SER A 425 -9.81 -14.54 -15.30
C SER A 425 -8.76 -15.62 -14.99
N SER A 426 -9.06 -16.87 -15.38
CA SER A 426 -8.23 -18.06 -15.14
C SER A 426 -6.99 -18.20 -16.03
N LEU A 427 -6.51 -17.13 -16.66
CA LEU A 427 -5.23 -17.10 -17.35
C LEU A 427 -4.53 -15.78 -17.05
N THR A 428 -3.72 -15.78 -16.00
CA THR A 428 -2.63 -14.82 -15.87
C THR A 428 -1.67 -15.07 -17.02
N ASP A 429 -1.54 -14.10 -17.92
CA ASP A 429 -0.47 -14.07 -18.92
C ASP A 429 0.86 -13.82 -18.15
N THR A 430 1.39 -14.86 -17.50
CA THR A 430 2.64 -14.82 -16.70
C THR A 430 3.88 -14.68 -17.56
N ARG A 431 3.76 -14.86 -18.89
CA ARG A 431 4.86 -14.85 -19.86
C ARG A 431 5.74 -13.60 -19.79
N GLU A 432 5.18 -12.44 -19.47
CA GLU A 432 5.92 -11.19 -19.35
C GLU A 432 6.72 -11.12 -18.04
N VAL A 433 6.17 -11.64 -16.95
CA VAL A 433 6.86 -11.69 -15.65
C VAL A 433 7.94 -12.78 -15.66
N ASP A 434 7.65 -13.93 -16.28
CA ASP A 434 8.61 -15.02 -16.50
C ASP A 434 9.83 -14.56 -17.31
N ALA A 435 9.65 -13.63 -18.27
CA ALA A 435 10.75 -13.06 -19.04
C ALA A 435 11.63 -12.10 -18.21
N MET A 436 11.06 -11.45 -17.18
CA MET A 436 11.78 -10.52 -16.30
C MET A 436 12.44 -11.22 -15.11
N LEU A 437 11.94 -12.39 -14.74
CA LEU A 437 12.37 -13.13 -13.57
C LEU A 437 13.88 -13.40 -13.54
N PRO A 438 14.55 -13.84 -14.63
CA PRO A 438 15.99 -14.06 -14.62
C PRO A 438 16.80 -12.80 -14.30
N LEU A 439 16.32 -11.63 -14.76
CA LEU A 439 16.99 -10.35 -14.49
C LEU A 439 16.86 -9.97 -13.02
N LEU A 440 15.65 -10.08 -12.44
CA LEU A 440 15.43 -9.80 -11.02
C LEU A 440 16.26 -10.73 -10.14
N ILE A 441 16.27 -12.02 -10.47
CA ILE A 441 17.03 -13.04 -9.75
C ILE A 441 18.53 -12.76 -9.80
N HIS A 442 19.06 -12.32 -10.95
CA HIS A 442 20.48 -11.96 -11.07
C HIS A 442 20.86 -10.75 -10.19
N LEU A 443 19.92 -9.85 -9.89
CA LEU A 443 20.17 -8.73 -8.96
C LEU A 443 20.34 -9.18 -7.51
N LEU A 444 20.04 -10.44 -7.16
CA LEU A 444 20.36 -11.02 -5.85
C LEU A 444 21.81 -11.53 -5.77
N ASP A 445 22.57 -11.52 -6.85
CA ASP A 445 23.92 -12.12 -6.86
C ASP A 445 24.98 -11.23 -6.17
N GLU A 446 24.72 -9.92 -6.07
CA GLU A 446 25.55 -8.95 -5.36
C GLU A 446 24.83 -8.42 -4.11
N ARG A 447 25.55 -8.09 -3.05
CA ARG A 447 24.95 -7.50 -1.84
C ARG A 447 25.03 -5.98 -1.86
N ASP A 448 24.15 -5.34 -2.62
CA ASP A 448 24.06 -3.89 -2.79
C ASP A 448 22.66 -3.34 -2.40
N GLY A 449 22.43 -2.04 -2.63
CA GLY A 449 21.10 -1.44 -2.41
C GLY A 449 20.02 -2.02 -3.33
N THR A 450 20.42 -2.43 -4.54
CA THR A 450 19.56 -3.07 -5.54
C THR A 450 19.00 -4.40 -5.04
N ALA A 451 19.85 -5.25 -4.46
CA ALA A 451 19.43 -6.54 -3.94
C ALA A 451 18.36 -6.39 -2.85
N ARG A 452 18.57 -5.47 -1.90
CA ARG A 452 17.57 -5.17 -0.86
C ARG A 452 16.23 -4.72 -1.44
N ALA A 453 16.25 -3.94 -2.51
CA ALA A 453 15.05 -3.46 -3.18
C ALA A 453 14.26 -4.58 -3.87
N VAL A 454 14.98 -5.55 -4.45
CA VAL A 454 14.40 -6.64 -5.23
C VAL A 454 13.95 -7.81 -4.36
N VAL A 455 14.49 -7.97 -3.15
CA VAL A 455 14.08 -8.98 -2.16
C VAL A 455 12.55 -9.02 -1.99
N MET A 456 11.93 -7.87 -1.75
CA MET A 456 10.47 -7.78 -1.57
C MET A 456 9.69 -8.18 -2.83
N LEU A 457 10.18 -7.78 -4.01
CA LEU A 457 9.54 -8.15 -5.28
C LEU A 457 9.62 -9.66 -5.51
N ILE A 458 10.77 -10.28 -5.29
CA ILE A 458 10.94 -11.73 -5.49
C ILE A 458 10.10 -12.53 -4.49
N ALA A 459 10.08 -12.12 -3.21
CA ALA A 459 9.26 -12.77 -2.19
C ALA A 459 7.76 -12.74 -2.55
N GLU A 460 7.25 -11.58 -2.99
CA GLU A 460 5.85 -11.45 -3.41
C GLU A 460 5.56 -12.26 -4.69
N TYR A 461 6.52 -12.35 -5.62
CA TYR A 461 6.37 -13.22 -6.79
C TYR A 461 6.30 -14.70 -6.42
N CYS A 462 7.15 -15.18 -5.51
CA CYS A 462 7.09 -16.54 -4.99
C CYS A 462 5.73 -16.90 -4.38
N LEU A 463 5.03 -15.93 -3.76
CA LEU A 463 3.68 -16.14 -3.22
C LEU A 463 2.58 -16.21 -4.29
N MET A 464 2.81 -15.56 -5.44
CA MET A 464 1.80 -15.45 -6.50
C MET A 464 1.99 -16.50 -7.60
N SER A 465 3.22 -16.98 -7.82
CA SER A 465 3.53 -17.97 -8.84
C SER A 465 3.06 -19.36 -8.41
N LYS A 466 2.47 -20.10 -9.36
CA LYS A 466 1.96 -21.47 -9.11
C LYS A 466 2.95 -22.57 -9.49
N ASP A 467 3.97 -22.21 -10.27
CA ASP A 467 4.94 -23.13 -10.87
C ASP A 467 6.15 -23.41 -9.95
N GLY A 468 6.35 -22.59 -8.90
CA GLY A 468 7.44 -22.74 -7.94
C GLY A 468 8.84 -22.45 -8.50
N HIS A 469 8.97 -22.08 -9.78
CA HIS A 469 10.27 -21.88 -10.44
C HIS A 469 11.09 -20.78 -9.77
N CYS A 470 10.46 -19.65 -9.45
CA CYS A 470 11.13 -18.55 -8.76
C CYS A 470 11.67 -18.97 -7.39
N LEU A 471 10.86 -19.70 -6.62
CA LEU A 471 11.31 -20.19 -5.32
C LEU A 471 12.48 -21.16 -5.47
N LYS A 472 12.45 -22.04 -6.47
CA LYS A 472 13.56 -22.96 -6.75
C LYS A 472 14.88 -22.22 -7.00
N GLU A 473 14.87 -21.17 -7.82
CA GLU A 473 16.05 -20.34 -8.09
C GLU A 473 16.58 -19.59 -6.85
N VAL A 474 15.68 -19.20 -5.94
CA VAL A 474 16.05 -18.61 -4.64
C VAL A 474 16.70 -19.66 -3.75
N LEU A 475 16.14 -20.88 -3.69
CA LEU A 475 16.70 -22.00 -2.93
C LEU A 475 18.05 -22.45 -3.48
N GLU A 476 18.22 -22.49 -4.81
CA GLU A 476 19.51 -22.77 -5.46
C GLU A 476 20.58 -21.75 -5.02
N ARG A 477 20.23 -20.46 -4.92
CA ARG A 477 21.13 -19.41 -4.37
C ARG A 477 21.41 -19.56 -2.89
N LEU A 478 20.44 -20.05 -2.10
CA LEU A 478 20.66 -20.34 -0.69
C LEU A 478 21.73 -21.43 -0.50
N THR A 479 21.84 -22.37 -1.45
CA THR A 479 22.89 -23.41 -1.45
C THR A 479 24.22 -22.99 -2.09
N SER A 480 24.33 -21.76 -2.60
CA SER A 480 25.50 -21.37 -3.39
C SER A 480 26.78 -21.20 -2.55
N GLY A 481 27.94 -21.33 -3.21
CA GLY A 481 29.24 -21.08 -2.57
C GLY A 481 29.47 -19.60 -2.19
N ASN A 482 28.66 -18.66 -2.68
CA ASN A 482 28.84 -17.23 -2.45
C ASN A 482 28.00 -16.74 -1.26
N VAL A 483 28.66 -16.21 -0.23
CA VAL A 483 28.03 -15.69 1.00
C VAL A 483 26.99 -14.60 0.71
N GLN A 484 27.22 -13.75 -0.29
CA GLN A 484 26.30 -12.67 -0.68
C GLN A 484 24.99 -13.23 -1.22
N GLN A 485 25.07 -14.18 -2.16
CA GLN A 485 23.92 -14.88 -2.72
C GLN A 485 23.11 -15.59 -1.64
N ARG A 486 23.80 -16.33 -0.75
CA ARG A 486 23.12 -17.03 0.35
C ARG A 486 22.39 -16.07 1.28
N THR A 487 23.02 -14.93 1.61
CA THR A 487 22.38 -13.96 2.50
C THR A 487 21.17 -13.30 1.84
N ASN A 488 21.30 -12.87 0.57
CA ASN A 488 20.18 -12.24 -0.14
C ASN A 488 19.02 -13.23 -0.36
N ALA A 489 19.30 -14.51 -0.62
CA ALA A 489 18.28 -15.56 -0.69
C ALA A 489 17.58 -15.76 0.67
N LEU A 490 18.33 -15.69 1.77
CA LEU A 490 17.77 -15.77 3.11
C LEU A 490 16.87 -14.55 3.43
N ASP A 491 17.25 -13.36 2.97
CA ASP A 491 16.43 -12.15 3.09
C ASP A 491 15.11 -12.29 2.31
N VAL A 492 15.13 -12.92 1.12
CA VAL A 492 13.90 -13.26 0.37
C VAL A 492 13.01 -14.22 1.16
N ILE A 493 13.57 -15.27 1.75
CA ILE A 493 12.79 -16.25 2.55
C ILE A 493 12.23 -15.59 3.81
N SER A 494 12.99 -14.70 4.45
CA SER A 494 12.51 -13.92 5.59
C SER A 494 11.27 -13.11 5.23
N GLU A 495 11.32 -12.37 4.12
CA GLU A 495 10.18 -11.57 3.66
C GLU A 495 9.00 -12.46 3.23
N LEU A 496 9.28 -13.60 2.61
CA LEU A 496 8.28 -14.59 2.23
C LEU A 496 7.48 -15.11 3.44
N ILE A 497 8.18 -15.44 4.53
CA ILE A 497 7.58 -15.90 5.79
C ILE A 497 6.71 -14.80 6.40
N CYS A 498 7.22 -13.56 6.47
CA CYS A 498 6.47 -12.41 6.98
C CYS A 498 5.17 -12.19 6.19
N MET A 499 5.24 -12.11 4.86
CA MET A 499 4.07 -11.92 3.99
C MET A 499 3.06 -13.07 4.06
N SER A 500 3.52 -14.30 4.29
CA SER A 500 2.63 -15.46 4.41
C SER A 500 1.83 -15.46 5.71
N SER A 501 2.38 -14.91 6.79
CA SER A 501 1.75 -14.84 8.11
C SER A 501 0.50 -13.95 8.12
N ASP A 502 0.47 -12.93 7.25
CA ASP A 502 -0.64 -11.98 7.12
C ASP A 502 -1.82 -12.52 6.28
N SER A 503 -1.66 -13.65 5.58
CA SER A 503 -2.68 -14.16 4.64
C SER A 503 -3.05 -15.62 4.87
N LYS A 504 -4.17 -15.85 5.58
CA LYS A 504 -4.67 -17.20 5.91
C LYS A 504 -4.94 -18.10 4.70
N ASP A 505 -5.27 -17.53 3.53
CA ASP A 505 -5.67 -18.30 2.34
C ASP A 505 -4.51 -18.63 1.36
N LYS A 506 -3.33 -17.99 1.47
CA LYS A 506 -2.20 -18.22 0.55
C LYS A 506 -1.21 -19.28 1.00
N LEU A 507 -1.33 -19.74 2.25
CA LEU A 507 -0.40 -20.68 2.89
C LEU A 507 -0.37 -22.06 2.23
N SER A 508 -1.43 -22.49 1.54
CA SER A 508 -1.57 -23.85 1.01
C SER A 508 -0.84 -24.12 -0.31
N GLN A 509 -0.15 -23.15 -0.90
CA GLN A 509 0.45 -23.27 -2.25
C GLN A 509 1.98 -23.33 -2.26
N LEU A 510 2.65 -23.03 -1.15
CA LEU A 510 4.11 -23.05 -1.08
C LEU A 510 4.66 -24.44 -0.67
N PRO A 511 5.80 -24.88 -1.22
CA PRO A 511 6.48 -26.10 -0.80
C PRO A 511 7.26 -25.86 0.50
N TRP A 512 6.55 -25.68 1.61
CA TRP A 512 7.14 -25.36 2.92
C TRP A 512 8.17 -26.39 3.41
N GLN A 513 8.00 -27.66 3.03
CA GLN A 513 8.98 -28.70 3.34
C GLN A 513 10.35 -28.42 2.70
N ASP A 514 10.38 -27.95 1.45
CA ASP A 514 11.62 -27.64 0.75
C ASP A 514 12.31 -26.45 1.41
N ILE A 515 11.55 -25.41 1.74
CA ILE A 515 12.06 -24.23 2.47
C ILE A 515 12.64 -24.66 3.82
N ALA A 516 11.91 -25.46 4.59
CA ALA A 516 12.35 -25.97 5.88
C ALA A 516 13.67 -26.76 5.77
N ASN A 517 13.77 -27.67 4.80
CA ASN A 517 14.97 -28.48 4.58
C ASN A 517 16.19 -27.61 4.27
N HIS A 518 16.06 -26.65 3.35
CA HIS A 518 17.18 -25.77 2.99
C HIS A 518 17.59 -24.85 4.15
N LEU A 519 16.64 -24.35 4.95
CA LEU A 519 16.95 -23.56 6.15
C LEU A 519 17.68 -24.42 7.20
N LEU A 520 17.24 -25.66 7.42
CA LEU A 520 17.93 -26.58 8.34
C LEU A 520 19.40 -26.81 7.92
N GLU A 521 19.67 -26.96 6.62
CA GLU A 521 21.04 -27.05 6.10
C GLU A 521 21.86 -25.77 6.32
N ARG A 522 21.24 -24.59 6.47
CA ARG A 522 21.94 -23.33 6.78
C ARG A 522 22.31 -23.17 8.25
N LEU A 523 21.93 -24.09 9.14
CA LEU A 523 22.45 -24.12 10.51
C LEU A 523 23.92 -24.52 10.58
N GLU A 524 24.44 -25.20 9.54
CA GLU A 524 25.86 -25.55 9.39
C GLU A 524 26.63 -24.52 8.55
N ASP A 525 26.04 -23.37 8.22
CA ASP A 525 26.71 -22.38 7.36
C ASP A 525 28.00 -21.85 8.00
N GLU A 526 29.05 -21.70 7.18
CA GLU A 526 30.33 -21.10 7.60
C GLU A 526 30.13 -19.69 8.18
N GLU A 527 29.19 -18.91 7.63
CA GLU A 527 28.93 -17.54 8.04
C GLU A 527 28.00 -17.47 9.26
N ILE A 528 28.49 -16.86 10.34
CA ILE A 528 27.76 -16.77 11.62
C ILE A 528 26.47 -15.96 11.48
N ALA A 529 26.48 -14.91 10.65
CA ALA A 529 25.30 -14.07 10.43
C ALA A 529 24.14 -14.88 9.81
N ILE A 530 24.45 -15.74 8.84
CA ILE A 530 23.47 -16.63 8.18
C ILE A 530 22.91 -17.62 9.21
N ARG A 531 23.76 -18.29 9.99
CA ARG A 531 23.30 -19.24 11.03
C ARG A 531 22.36 -18.59 12.04
N LYS A 532 22.67 -17.38 12.50
CA LYS A 532 21.83 -16.64 13.43
C LYS A 532 20.48 -16.29 12.81
N GLN A 533 20.47 -15.73 11.61
CA GLN A 533 19.24 -15.36 10.91
C GLN A 533 18.37 -16.60 10.64
N THR A 534 18.96 -17.70 10.17
CA THR A 534 18.28 -19.00 10.01
C THR A 534 17.65 -19.48 11.32
N SER A 535 18.38 -19.42 12.43
CA SER A 535 17.89 -19.84 13.75
C SER A 535 16.71 -18.98 14.22
N THR A 536 16.61 -17.73 13.78
CA THR A 536 15.46 -16.85 14.05
C THR A 536 14.27 -17.07 13.12
N LEU A 537 14.49 -17.60 11.91
CA LEU A 537 13.44 -17.84 10.91
C LEU A 537 12.74 -19.19 11.09
N LEU A 538 13.49 -20.24 11.45
CA LEU A 538 12.93 -21.59 11.67
C LEU A 538 11.72 -21.62 12.63
N PRO A 539 11.69 -20.87 13.76
CA PRO A 539 10.53 -20.79 14.66
C PRO A 539 9.23 -20.33 13.99
N MET A 540 9.32 -19.58 12.89
CA MET A 540 8.17 -19.00 12.18
C MET A 540 7.53 -19.98 11.18
N ILE A 541 8.17 -21.12 10.92
CA ILE A 541 7.64 -22.20 10.07
C ILE A 541 6.85 -23.19 10.94
N ASP A 542 5.93 -23.94 10.33
CA ASP A 542 5.21 -25.03 10.98
C ASP A 542 6.19 -25.98 11.71
N PRO A 543 6.06 -26.13 13.05
CA PRO A 543 6.93 -26.98 13.85
C PRO A 543 7.00 -28.43 13.38
N SER A 544 5.94 -28.96 12.78
CA SER A 544 5.90 -30.35 12.29
C SER A 544 6.92 -30.64 11.19
N LEU A 545 7.30 -29.63 10.40
CA LEU A 545 8.25 -29.77 9.28
C LEU A 545 9.71 -29.64 9.73
N VAL A 546 9.95 -29.04 10.90
CA VAL A 546 11.29 -28.56 11.31
C VAL A 546 11.76 -29.23 12.60
N LEU A 547 10.89 -29.38 13.60
CA LEU A 547 11.25 -29.82 14.94
C LEU A 547 11.88 -31.23 14.98
N PRO A 548 11.37 -32.25 14.26
CA PRO A 548 12.00 -33.58 14.27
C PRO A 548 13.45 -33.54 13.79
N SER A 549 13.72 -32.79 12.72
CA SER A 549 15.06 -32.61 12.17
C SER A 549 15.97 -31.83 13.11
N LEU A 550 15.48 -30.74 13.73
CA LEU A 550 16.24 -29.98 14.74
C LEU A 550 16.67 -30.85 15.91
N VAL A 551 15.76 -31.69 16.43
CA VAL A 551 16.07 -32.63 17.52
C VAL A 551 17.20 -33.55 17.12
N HIS A 552 17.18 -34.11 15.90
CA HIS A 552 18.27 -34.95 15.40
C HIS A 552 19.60 -34.18 15.29
N LEU A 553 19.58 -32.93 14.81
CA LEU A 553 20.78 -32.10 14.65
C LEU A 553 21.48 -31.74 15.97
N ILE A 554 20.74 -31.65 17.09
CA ILE A 554 21.33 -31.42 18.43
C ILE A 554 22.22 -32.58 18.88
N TYR A 555 22.03 -33.78 18.32
CA TYR A 555 22.88 -34.94 18.58
C TYR A 555 24.03 -35.09 17.58
N SER A 556 24.21 -34.15 16.67
CA SER A 556 25.37 -34.12 15.76
C SER A 556 26.68 -34.05 16.54
N SER A 557 27.75 -34.60 15.95
CA SER A 557 29.11 -34.51 16.48
C SER A 557 29.77 -33.15 16.22
N ASP A 558 29.23 -32.34 15.29
CA ASP A 558 29.73 -30.98 15.06
C ASP A 558 29.17 -30.02 16.13
N GLU A 559 30.07 -29.50 16.97
CA GLU A 559 29.75 -28.55 18.04
C GLU A 559 29.09 -27.26 17.51
N ARG A 560 29.45 -26.82 16.30
CA ARG A 560 28.93 -25.57 15.71
C ARG A 560 27.47 -25.74 15.26
N LEU A 561 27.19 -26.81 14.53
CA LEU A 561 25.85 -27.21 14.15
C LEU A 561 25.00 -27.51 15.38
N GLN A 562 25.56 -28.22 16.36
CA GLN A 562 24.88 -28.52 17.63
C GLN A 562 24.43 -27.24 18.36
N SER A 563 25.33 -26.25 18.50
CA SER A 563 24.99 -24.98 19.15
C SER A 563 23.88 -24.24 18.40
N SER A 564 23.97 -24.17 17.07
CA SER A 564 23.00 -23.47 16.23
C SER A 564 21.63 -24.16 16.24
N ALA A 565 21.61 -25.50 16.20
CA ALA A 565 20.39 -26.30 16.32
C ALA A 565 19.75 -26.18 17.71
N SER A 566 20.57 -26.08 18.77
CA SER A 566 20.08 -25.86 20.14
C SER A 566 19.43 -24.48 20.27
N ASP A 567 20.07 -23.43 19.75
CA ASP A 567 19.54 -22.07 19.73
C ASP A 567 18.22 -21.98 18.94
N ALA A 568 18.17 -22.60 17.75
CA ALA A 568 16.97 -22.66 16.92
C ALA A 568 15.83 -23.43 17.61
N CYS A 569 16.13 -24.56 18.26
CA CYS A 569 15.15 -25.34 19.02
C CYS A 569 14.59 -24.55 20.20
N VAL A 570 15.44 -23.90 20.99
CA VAL A 570 14.99 -23.00 22.07
C VAL A 570 14.15 -21.86 21.52
N GLY A 571 14.56 -21.25 20.40
CA GLY A 571 13.80 -20.22 19.70
C GLY A 571 12.40 -20.68 19.29
N MET A 572 12.29 -21.90 18.75
CA MET A 572 11.03 -22.51 18.34
C MET A 572 10.09 -22.74 19.53
N LEU A 573 10.61 -23.29 20.63
CA LEU A 573 9.83 -23.51 21.84
C LEU A 573 9.38 -22.19 22.50
N LYS A 574 10.21 -21.14 22.43
CA LYS A 574 9.86 -19.79 22.94
C LYS A 574 8.76 -19.15 22.09
N TYR A 575 8.87 -19.22 20.77
CA TYR A 575 7.89 -18.65 19.84
C TYR A 575 6.51 -19.32 20.00
N HIS A 576 6.50 -20.65 20.17
CA HIS A 576 5.29 -21.45 20.37
C HIS A 576 5.01 -21.76 21.85
N SER A 577 5.39 -20.87 22.78
CA SER A 577 5.35 -21.13 24.24
C SER A 577 3.97 -21.43 24.83
N GLN A 578 2.89 -21.07 24.12
CA GLN A 578 1.51 -21.37 24.52
C GLN A 578 0.92 -22.58 23.80
N ASN A 579 1.61 -23.12 22.79
CA ASN A 579 1.14 -24.26 22.02
C ASN A 579 1.67 -25.58 22.61
N ALA A 580 0.86 -26.22 23.45
CA ALA A 580 1.20 -27.48 24.09
C ALA A 580 1.52 -28.62 23.11
N GLU A 581 0.91 -28.61 21.92
CA GLU A 581 1.12 -29.64 20.90
C GLU A 581 2.58 -29.69 20.43
N VAL A 582 3.26 -28.54 20.38
CA VAL A 582 4.68 -28.45 20.02
C VAL A 582 5.56 -29.12 21.07
N ILE A 583 5.22 -28.99 22.35
CA ILE A 583 5.95 -29.66 23.45
C ILE A 583 5.70 -31.16 23.41
N CYS A 584 4.45 -31.58 23.16
CA CYS A 584 4.13 -33.00 22.96
C CYS A 584 4.92 -33.59 21.79
N MET A 585 5.02 -32.87 20.67
CA MET A 585 5.80 -33.27 19.50
C MET A 585 7.30 -33.37 19.82
N LEU A 586 7.87 -32.45 20.62
CA LEU A 586 9.25 -32.56 21.10
C LEU A 586 9.47 -33.87 21.87
N LEU A 587 8.54 -34.20 22.77
CA LEU A 587 8.60 -35.44 23.55
C LEU A 587 8.48 -36.68 22.66
N ASP A 588 7.64 -36.64 21.63
CA ASP A 588 7.52 -37.71 20.64
C ASP A 588 8.83 -37.90 19.84
N CYS A 589 9.45 -36.80 19.42
CA CYS A 589 10.75 -36.82 18.73
C CYS A 589 11.85 -37.43 19.61
N LEU A 590 11.89 -37.08 20.91
CA LEU A 590 12.87 -37.64 21.83
C LEU A 590 12.62 -39.12 22.12
N SER A 591 11.35 -39.51 22.24
CA SER A 591 10.95 -40.89 22.52
C SER A 591 11.27 -41.80 21.34
N THR A 592 10.94 -41.38 20.12
CA THR A 592 11.28 -42.10 18.88
C THR A 592 12.80 -42.22 18.69
N LEU A 593 13.57 -41.16 18.97
CA LEU A 593 15.02 -41.19 18.89
C LEU A 593 15.61 -42.19 19.89
N SER A 594 15.13 -42.21 21.14
CA SER A 594 15.57 -43.15 22.16
C SER A 594 15.33 -44.61 21.76
N GLN A 595 14.16 -44.92 21.21
CA GLN A 595 13.81 -46.27 20.75
C GLN A 595 14.63 -46.70 19.52
N SER A 596 14.88 -45.80 18.57
CA SER A 596 15.61 -46.10 17.34
C SER A 596 17.07 -46.51 17.60
N ILE A 597 17.69 -45.94 18.63
CA ILE A 597 19.10 -46.19 18.99
C ILE A 597 19.24 -47.43 19.88
N ASP A 598 18.25 -47.71 20.74
CA ASP A 598 18.21 -48.95 21.52
C ASP A 598 18.18 -50.19 20.61
N LEU A 599 17.48 -50.11 19.46
CA LEU A 599 17.48 -51.14 18.41
C LEU A 599 18.87 -51.31 17.74
N GLN A 600 19.63 -50.24 17.57
CA GLN A 600 20.98 -50.29 16.97
C GLN A 600 22.03 -50.84 17.95
N ASN A 601 21.88 -50.55 19.25
CA ASN A 601 22.79 -51.08 20.29
C ASN A 601 22.67 -52.60 20.45
N THR A 602 21.51 -53.20 20.16
CA THR A 602 21.36 -54.67 20.09
C THR A 602 22.11 -55.33 18.92
N ALA A 603 22.57 -54.56 17.92
CA ALA A 603 23.32 -55.07 16.77
C ALA A 603 24.86 -55.01 16.92
N GLY A 604 25.37 -54.72 18.12
CA GLY A 604 26.77 -55.00 18.47
C GLY A 604 27.83 -53.99 18.03
N VAL A 605 27.47 -52.72 17.78
CA VAL A 605 28.47 -51.65 17.59
C VAL A 605 28.65 -50.88 18.90
N VAL A 606 29.78 -51.12 19.58
CA VAL A 606 30.20 -50.38 20.77
C VAL A 606 30.60 -48.96 20.36
N GLY A 607 29.78 -47.95 20.70
CA GLY A 607 30.13 -46.55 20.47
C GLY A 607 29.12 -45.52 21.02
N SER A 608 29.50 -44.84 22.11
CA SER A 608 28.82 -43.70 22.78
C SER A 608 27.41 -43.94 23.35
N LYS A 609 27.29 -43.82 24.68
CA LYS A 609 26.00 -43.86 25.39
C LYS A 609 25.17 -42.65 24.95
N PHE A 610 23.97 -42.88 24.38
CA PHE A 610 23.04 -41.84 23.99
C PHE A 610 22.75 -40.90 25.18
N ASP A 611 23.15 -39.64 25.08
CA ASP A 611 22.91 -38.63 26.13
C ASP A 611 21.54 -37.99 25.90
N SER A 612 20.48 -38.70 26.27
CA SER A 612 19.08 -38.21 26.20
C SER A 612 18.89 -36.84 26.86
N ASP A 613 19.82 -36.44 27.74
CA ASP A 613 19.69 -35.24 28.53
C ASP A 613 20.14 -33.98 27.76
N ARG A 614 20.73 -34.09 26.56
CA ARG A 614 21.18 -32.91 25.78
C ARG A 614 20.04 -31.94 25.44
N VAL A 615 18.95 -32.44 24.86
CA VAL A 615 17.77 -31.62 24.55
C VAL A 615 17.05 -31.21 25.84
N LEU A 616 17.00 -32.11 26.84
CA LEU A 616 16.34 -31.82 28.11
C LEU A 616 17.03 -30.70 28.91
N ARG A 617 18.35 -30.48 28.73
CA ARG A 617 19.08 -29.35 29.32
C ARG A 617 18.65 -27.99 28.77
N LEU A 618 17.96 -27.94 27.63
CA LEU A 618 17.43 -26.70 27.05
C LEU A 618 16.10 -26.27 27.72
N ILE A 619 15.41 -27.20 28.39
CA ILE A 619 14.07 -26.99 28.97
C ILE A 619 14.06 -25.90 30.05
N PRO A 620 15.03 -25.83 30.99
CA PRO A 620 15.07 -24.74 31.97
C PRO A 620 15.14 -23.36 31.33
N GLU A 621 15.81 -23.21 30.19
CA GLU A 621 15.90 -21.93 29.49
C GLU A 621 14.58 -21.56 28.82
N TRP A 622 13.95 -22.50 28.12
CA TRP A 622 12.62 -22.32 27.55
C TRP A 622 11.58 -22.01 28.63
N SER A 623 11.61 -22.70 29.76
CA SER A 623 10.60 -22.58 30.83
C SER A 623 10.42 -21.14 31.33
N LYS A 624 11.48 -20.31 31.26
CA LYS A 624 11.45 -18.89 31.64
C LYS A 624 10.56 -18.02 30.73
N SER A 625 10.23 -18.50 29.54
CA SER A 625 9.42 -17.79 28.54
C SER A 625 7.92 -18.12 28.60
N VAL A 626 7.54 -19.15 29.34
CA VAL A 626 6.15 -19.60 29.48
C VAL A 626 5.39 -18.63 30.39
N GLN A 627 4.34 -18.01 29.87
CA GLN A 627 3.52 -17.06 30.62
C GLN A 627 2.39 -17.72 31.43
N SER A 628 1.86 -18.86 30.95
CA SER A 628 0.70 -19.52 31.55
C SER A 628 0.90 -21.04 31.54
N TRP A 629 1.33 -21.58 32.68
CA TRP A 629 1.55 -23.01 32.86
C TRP A 629 0.25 -23.83 32.88
N ASP A 630 -0.88 -23.22 33.24
CA ASP A 630 -2.18 -23.91 33.38
C ASP A 630 -2.62 -24.64 32.10
N VAL A 631 -2.30 -24.08 30.92
CA VAL A 631 -2.66 -24.64 29.61
C VAL A 631 -1.75 -25.81 29.22
N LEU A 632 -0.47 -25.74 29.58
CA LEU A 632 0.53 -26.76 29.25
C LEU A 632 0.44 -27.96 30.20
N ILE A 633 0.24 -27.70 31.49
CA ILE A 633 0.32 -28.73 32.53
C ILE A 633 -0.75 -29.80 32.34
N GLY A 634 -2.00 -29.42 32.06
CA GLY A 634 -3.08 -30.38 31.83
C GLY A 634 -2.70 -31.39 30.73
N LEU A 635 -2.26 -30.89 29.57
CA LEU A 635 -1.89 -31.71 28.42
C LEU A 635 -0.61 -32.55 28.65
N LEU A 636 0.38 -32.01 29.37
CA LEU A 636 1.59 -32.76 29.73
C LEU A 636 1.30 -33.92 30.69
N ILE A 637 0.43 -33.69 31.68
CA ILE A 637 0.00 -34.74 32.63
C ILE A 637 -0.88 -35.77 31.92
N GLU A 638 -1.80 -35.36 31.06
CA GLU A 638 -2.58 -36.27 30.22
C GLU A 638 -1.71 -37.12 29.30
N LYS A 639 -0.67 -36.52 28.68
CA LYS A 639 0.30 -37.26 27.88
C LYS A 639 1.08 -38.29 28.70
N MET A 640 1.46 -37.96 29.94
CA MET A 640 2.10 -38.92 30.85
C MET A 640 1.17 -40.08 31.23
N PHE A 641 -0.14 -39.82 31.36
CA PHE A 641 -1.12 -40.89 31.59
C PHE A 641 -1.36 -41.75 30.35
N ALA A 642 -1.31 -41.17 29.16
CA ALA A 642 -1.42 -41.91 27.90
C ALA A 642 -0.19 -42.80 27.63
N GLU A 643 1.00 -42.35 28.05
CA GLU A 643 2.28 -43.05 27.84
C GLU A 643 3.05 -43.29 29.16
N PRO A 644 2.51 -44.12 30.09
CA PRO A 644 3.02 -44.20 31.46
C PRO A 644 4.38 -44.90 31.59
N SER A 645 4.82 -45.65 30.56
CA SER A 645 6.14 -46.28 30.49
C SER A 645 7.22 -45.36 29.90
N ASN A 646 6.86 -44.17 29.40
CA ASN A 646 7.78 -43.28 28.71
C ASN A 646 8.64 -42.48 29.70
N ALA A 647 9.88 -42.96 29.92
CA ALA A 647 10.83 -42.34 30.83
C ALA A 647 11.26 -40.91 30.42
N THR A 648 11.15 -40.55 29.14
CA THR A 648 11.49 -39.21 28.64
C THR A 648 10.53 -38.15 29.20
N ILE A 649 9.24 -38.47 29.27
CA ILE A 649 8.22 -37.58 29.83
C ILE A 649 8.50 -37.34 31.33
N VAL A 650 8.83 -38.39 32.07
CA VAL A 650 9.19 -38.30 33.49
C VAL A 650 10.39 -37.38 33.71
N LYS A 651 11.46 -37.57 32.92
CA LYS A 651 12.64 -36.71 32.98
C LYS A 651 12.29 -35.26 32.65
N PHE A 652 11.51 -35.02 31.59
CA PHE A 652 11.06 -33.68 31.21
C PHE A 652 10.30 -32.98 32.36
N LEU A 653 9.34 -33.67 32.98
CA LEU A 653 8.58 -33.14 34.12
C LEU A 653 9.46 -32.79 35.32
N SER A 654 10.54 -33.56 35.54
CA SER A 654 11.50 -33.25 36.61
C SER A 654 12.21 -31.90 36.40
N TYR A 655 12.52 -31.51 35.15
CA TYR A 655 13.14 -30.22 34.82
C TYR A 655 12.21 -29.03 35.03
N ILE A 656 10.89 -29.24 35.04
CA ILE A 656 9.88 -28.21 35.27
C ILE A 656 9.14 -28.39 36.61
N SER A 657 9.67 -29.19 37.52
CA SER A 657 9.05 -29.51 38.82
C SER A 657 8.68 -28.29 39.66
N GLU A 658 9.48 -27.24 39.63
CA GLU A 658 9.18 -25.96 40.30
C GLU A 658 7.99 -25.23 39.68
N HIS A 659 7.78 -25.33 38.37
CA HIS A 659 6.63 -24.76 37.68
C HIS A 659 5.37 -25.60 37.88
N LEU A 660 5.51 -26.93 37.95
CA LEU A 660 4.42 -27.83 38.37
C LEU A 660 3.94 -27.50 39.79
N ALA A 661 4.85 -27.03 40.66
CA ALA A 661 4.53 -26.62 42.02
C ALA A 661 3.64 -25.36 42.08
N GLU A 662 3.83 -24.43 41.15
CA GLU A 662 3.05 -23.17 41.07
C GLU A 662 1.61 -23.43 40.64
N ALA A 663 1.38 -24.45 39.81
CA ALA A 663 0.06 -24.89 39.37
C ALA A 663 -0.36 -26.23 40.00
N ALA A 664 0.03 -26.45 41.26
CA ALA A 664 -0.22 -27.71 41.96
C ALA A 664 -1.71 -28.10 42.01
N ASP A 665 -2.62 -27.12 42.09
CA ASP A 665 -4.07 -27.34 42.05
C ASP A 665 -4.53 -27.99 40.73
N ALA A 666 -3.95 -27.56 39.60
CA ALA A 666 -4.25 -28.14 38.27
C ALA A 666 -3.69 -29.56 38.15
N VAL A 667 -2.44 -29.77 38.57
CA VAL A 667 -1.79 -31.10 38.57
C VAL A 667 -2.61 -32.10 39.38
N LEU A 668 -3.00 -31.74 40.61
CA LEU A 668 -3.79 -32.62 41.47
C LEU A 668 -5.19 -32.87 40.92
N SER A 669 -5.82 -31.85 40.33
CA SER A 669 -7.12 -32.02 39.68
C SER A 669 -7.06 -33.06 38.57
N CYS A 670 -6.02 -33.01 37.71
CA CYS A 670 -5.77 -34.02 36.67
C CYS A 670 -5.53 -35.43 37.26
N VAL A 671 -4.72 -35.53 38.32
CA VAL A 671 -4.44 -36.81 39.01
C VAL A 671 -5.71 -37.43 39.61
N LEU A 672 -6.53 -36.62 40.29
CA LEU A 672 -7.79 -37.07 40.89
C LEU A 672 -8.82 -37.49 39.82
N LEU A 673 -8.94 -36.71 38.74
CA LEU A 673 -9.80 -37.05 37.61
C LEU A 673 -9.38 -38.38 36.95
N HIS A 674 -8.08 -38.60 36.78
CA HIS A 674 -7.55 -39.86 36.27
C HIS A 674 -7.81 -41.03 37.21
N ALA A 675 -7.60 -40.85 38.52
CA ALA A 675 -7.88 -41.87 39.54
C ALA A 675 -9.37 -42.26 39.56
N LYS A 676 -10.27 -41.27 39.48
CA LYS A 676 -11.72 -41.51 39.43
C LYS A 676 -12.15 -42.23 38.15
N ARG A 677 -11.63 -41.81 36.98
CA ARG A 677 -11.89 -42.47 35.70
C ARG A 677 -11.43 -43.93 35.72
N ARG A 678 -10.35 -44.25 36.44
CA ARG A 678 -9.90 -45.64 36.61
C ARG A 678 -10.75 -46.43 37.60
N GLU A 679 -11.15 -45.90 38.75
CA GLU A 679 -12.03 -46.63 39.68
C GLU A 679 -13.31 -47.13 38.97
N GLU A 680 -13.85 -46.32 38.04
CA GLU A 680 -14.98 -46.69 37.17
C GLU A 680 -14.65 -47.79 36.12
N ILE A 681 -13.37 -47.96 35.73
CA ILE A 681 -12.90 -48.96 34.75
C ILE A 681 -12.47 -50.27 35.43
N ASP A 682 -11.80 -50.19 36.59
CA ASP A 682 -11.33 -51.34 37.36
C ASP A 682 -12.49 -52.13 37.98
N GLU A 683 -13.56 -51.46 38.45
CA GLU A 683 -14.78 -52.13 38.89
C GLU A 683 -15.43 -52.98 37.76
N ASN A 684 -15.24 -52.58 36.50
CA ASN A 684 -15.75 -53.31 35.33
C ASN A 684 -14.78 -54.39 34.79
N SER A 685 -13.50 -54.33 35.16
CA SER A 685 -12.45 -55.19 34.58
C SER A 685 -12.02 -56.34 35.49
N PHE A 686 -12.10 -56.16 36.81
CA PHE A 686 -11.66 -57.18 37.78
C PHE A 686 -12.70 -58.24 38.13
N SER A 687 -13.93 -58.15 37.61
CA SER A 687 -14.97 -59.15 37.92
C SER A 687 -14.91 -60.44 37.11
N GLY A 688 -13.93 -60.60 36.19
CA GLY A 688 -13.98 -61.68 35.19
C GLY A 688 -12.77 -62.60 35.05
N GLN A 689 -11.65 -62.37 35.75
CA GLN A 689 -10.37 -63.00 35.36
C GLN A 689 -9.68 -63.73 36.52
N GLU A 690 -10.30 -64.81 37.00
CA GLU A 690 -9.59 -65.85 37.77
C GLU A 690 -8.99 -66.90 36.81
N CYS A 691 -7.67 -67.11 36.95
CA CYS A 691 -6.89 -68.23 36.43
C CYS A 691 -6.77 -68.40 34.90
N GLN A 692 -5.74 -67.80 34.29
CA GLN A 692 -5.09 -68.38 33.10
C GLN A 692 -3.57 -68.20 33.13
N THR A 693 -2.87 -69.23 32.67
CA THR A 693 -1.41 -69.38 32.59
C THR A 693 -0.76 -68.32 31.70
N TYR A 694 0.18 -67.57 32.29
CA TYR A 694 0.96 -66.48 31.69
C TYR A 694 1.63 -66.86 30.35
N ARG A 695 1.22 -66.20 29.26
CA ARG A 695 1.97 -66.10 28.00
C ARG A 695 2.78 -64.79 27.98
N SER A 696 3.76 -64.70 27.07
CA SER A 696 4.61 -63.49 26.88
C SER A 696 3.81 -62.19 26.74
N ASP A 697 2.64 -62.22 26.08
CA ASP A 697 1.72 -61.08 25.95
C ASP A 697 1.13 -60.63 27.31
N ASP A 698 1.02 -61.52 28.30
CA ASP A 698 0.51 -61.18 29.64
C ASP A 698 1.57 -60.40 30.44
N SER A 699 2.86 -60.53 30.11
CA SER A 699 3.94 -59.79 30.76
C SER A 699 3.97 -58.32 30.33
N GLU A 700 3.82 -58.02 29.04
CA GLU A 700 3.77 -56.64 28.54
C GLU A 700 2.51 -55.92 29.04
N LYS A 701 1.36 -56.60 29.02
CA LYS A 701 0.12 -56.06 29.61
C LYS A 701 0.26 -55.81 31.11
N MET A 702 0.83 -56.74 31.86
CA MET A 702 1.02 -56.55 33.30
C MET A 702 2.02 -55.43 33.61
N GLN A 703 3.09 -55.28 32.82
CA GLN A 703 4.00 -54.13 32.93
C GLN A 703 3.28 -52.81 32.64
N GLN A 704 2.47 -52.76 31.58
CA GLN A 704 1.71 -51.58 31.22
C GLN A 704 0.72 -51.20 32.33
N THR A 705 -0.05 -52.16 32.85
CA THR A 705 -0.95 -51.95 34.01
C THR A 705 -0.18 -51.49 35.25
N LEU A 706 1.03 -52.01 35.52
CA LEU A 706 1.88 -51.55 36.62
C LEU A 706 2.32 -50.09 36.46
N PHE A 707 2.85 -49.70 35.30
CA PHE A 707 3.23 -48.31 35.02
C PHE A 707 2.04 -47.37 35.13
N GLU A 708 0.90 -47.81 34.61
CA GLU A 708 -0.39 -47.16 34.73
C GLU A 708 -0.80 -46.91 36.19
N HIS A 709 -0.56 -47.85 37.12
CA HIS A 709 -0.84 -47.70 38.55
C HIS A 709 0.17 -46.79 39.26
N LEU A 710 1.43 -46.83 38.84
CA LEU A 710 2.50 -46.06 39.46
C LEU A 710 2.60 -44.61 38.94
N CYS A 711 2.12 -44.34 37.74
CA CYS A 711 2.23 -43.05 37.07
C CYS A 711 1.68 -41.86 37.90
N PRO A 712 0.45 -41.92 38.46
CA PRO A 712 -0.05 -40.89 39.37
C PRO A 712 0.87 -40.63 40.58
N LEU A 713 1.49 -41.69 41.10
CA LEU A 713 2.36 -41.64 42.28
C LEU A 713 3.70 -41.00 41.94
N LEU A 714 4.18 -41.27 40.74
CA LEU A 714 5.40 -40.68 40.21
C LEU A 714 5.24 -39.17 40.01
N ILE A 715 4.09 -38.71 39.49
CA ILE A 715 3.76 -37.28 39.37
C ILE A 715 3.78 -36.60 40.74
N ILE A 716 3.09 -37.18 41.73
CA ILE A 716 3.04 -36.64 43.09
C ILE A 716 4.46 -36.60 43.71
N ARG A 717 5.27 -37.64 43.47
CA ARG A 717 6.64 -37.72 43.98
C ARG A 717 7.55 -36.63 43.40
N MET A 718 7.31 -36.17 42.17
CA MET A 718 8.09 -35.13 41.50
C MET A 718 7.80 -33.71 42.01
N LEU A 719 6.68 -33.50 42.72
CA LEU A 719 6.33 -32.18 43.26
C LEU A 719 7.21 -31.81 44.48
N PRO A 720 7.70 -30.56 44.55
CA PRO A 720 8.40 -30.04 45.72
C PRO A 720 7.57 -30.16 47.02
N LEU A 721 8.25 -30.40 48.15
CA LEU A 721 7.60 -30.63 49.46
C LEU A 721 6.68 -29.47 49.88
N ARG A 722 6.99 -28.23 49.50
CA ARG A 722 6.19 -27.02 49.79
C ARG A 722 4.76 -27.08 49.25
N CYS A 723 4.50 -27.84 48.18
CA CYS A 723 3.14 -28.06 47.67
C CYS A 723 2.30 -28.79 48.72
N MET A 724 2.92 -29.72 49.46
CA MET A 724 2.26 -30.53 50.48
C MET A 724 1.82 -29.73 51.70
N ASP A 725 2.54 -28.65 52.03
CA ASP A 725 2.22 -27.79 53.17
C ASP A 725 0.98 -26.92 52.92
N ASN A 726 0.82 -26.40 51.69
CA ASN A 726 -0.35 -25.61 51.27
C ASN A 726 -1.64 -26.44 51.13
N PHE A 727 -1.54 -27.77 50.96
CA PHE A 727 -2.71 -28.65 50.88
C PHE A 727 -3.48 -28.78 52.20
N SER A 728 -2.83 -28.47 53.32
CA SER A 728 -3.43 -28.63 54.66
C SER A 728 -4.65 -27.75 54.93
N ILE A 729 -4.87 -26.65 54.18
CA ILE A 729 -5.91 -25.65 54.54
C ILE A 729 -7.01 -25.45 53.48
N LYS A 730 -6.77 -25.64 52.17
CA LYS A 730 -7.78 -25.35 51.12
C LYS A 730 -8.36 -26.56 50.37
N ALA A 731 -7.62 -27.66 50.22
CA ALA A 731 -8.13 -28.86 49.52
C ALA A 731 -9.00 -29.75 50.42
N PHE A 732 -8.74 -29.73 51.74
CA PHE A 732 -9.47 -30.55 52.72
C PHE A 732 -10.97 -30.23 52.82
N SER A 733 -11.42 -29.05 52.38
CA SER A 733 -12.84 -28.66 52.48
C SER A 733 -13.67 -28.88 51.22
N ARG A 734 -13.08 -29.29 50.08
CA ARG A 734 -13.84 -29.53 48.82
C ARG A 734 -13.80 -30.96 48.28
N TYR A 735 -12.90 -31.82 48.76
CA TYR A 735 -12.71 -33.16 48.19
C TYR A 735 -12.72 -34.25 49.25
N THR A 736 -13.80 -34.34 50.03
CA THR A 736 -14.11 -35.50 50.86
C THR A 736 -14.69 -36.63 50.00
N LEU A 737 -13.86 -37.39 49.29
CA LEU A 737 -14.18 -38.79 48.96
C LEU A 737 -13.00 -39.72 48.56
N SER A 738 -11.74 -39.38 48.82
CA SER A 738 -10.61 -40.30 48.50
C SER A 738 -9.48 -40.26 49.52
N ILE A 739 -9.85 -40.29 50.80
CA ILE A 739 -8.93 -40.37 51.96
C ILE A 739 -8.17 -41.72 52.02
N SER A 740 -8.63 -42.76 51.34
CA SER A 740 -7.94 -44.08 51.32
C SER A 740 -6.63 -44.07 50.53
N ILE A 741 -6.51 -43.21 49.52
CA ILE A 741 -5.34 -43.15 48.64
C ILE A 741 -4.24 -42.35 49.35
N LEU A 742 -4.52 -41.13 49.81
CA LEU A 742 -3.55 -40.25 50.49
C LEU A 742 -2.99 -40.80 51.81
N ASN A 743 -3.77 -41.53 52.60
CA ASN A 743 -3.28 -42.12 53.86
C ASN A 743 -2.27 -43.25 53.64
N LYS A 744 -2.26 -43.91 52.47
CA LYS A 744 -1.19 -44.87 52.12
C LYS A 744 0.11 -44.17 51.70
N PHE A 745 0.10 -42.86 51.41
CA PHE A 745 1.27 -42.12 50.91
C PHE A 745 2.13 -41.47 52.00
N ALA A 746 1.61 -41.26 53.22
CA ALA A 746 2.43 -40.79 54.34
C ALA A 746 3.48 -41.83 54.76
N ASP A 747 3.21 -43.13 54.56
CA ASP A 747 4.06 -44.23 55.00
C ASP A 747 5.17 -44.61 54.00
N LEU A 748 5.17 -44.07 52.77
CA LEU A 748 6.15 -44.40 51.72
C LEU A 748 7.30 -43.37 51.60
N LYS A 749 7.35 -42.38 52.50
CA LYS A 749 8.37 -41.31 52.51
C LYS A 749 9.29 -41.32 53.73
N THR A 750 9.17 -42.33 54.59
CA THR A 750 10.20 -42.78 55.56
C THR A 750 10.94 -43.97 54.98
#